data_AF-A0A7W0CKF9-F1
#
_entry.id   AF-A0A7W0CKF9-F1
#
_cell.length_a   1.000
_cell.length_b   1.000
_cell.length_c   1.000
_cell.angle_alpha   90.00
_cell.angle_beta   90.00
_cell.angle_gamma   90.00
#
_symmetry.space_group_name_H-M   'P 1'
#
loop_
_entity.id
_entity.type
_entity.pdbx_description
1 polymer ?
#
loop_
_entity_poly.entity_id
_entity_poly.type
_entity_poly.pdbx_seq_one_letter_code
_entity_poly.pdbx_strand_id
1 'polypeptide(L)'
;MRPLDFLGRIKVKLGLIIVLAVATAFAVYEFAAPLPREWRIVVAVALALVMVQVLAQGMTKPLREMAKAAQTVAKGRYDLRVSATSRDEVGELARAFNAMAADLGEVDRQRRELVANVSHELRTPITGLRAVLENVVDGVSPPDTLRTALAQTERLGRLVAQLLDLSRLDSGARLVEAETVELAPLVEQVVRESAAARDDVSIETGVPREAVVRADPDLLAQVLANLLDNAVRHSPEHGVVTVSVSGSTITVADRGPGIPESARARVFERFSRLDAARAADAGGAGLGLAIVREIVELHGGSIHIGDGAGCRMIVDLPGRLTMAETPLEKVAGEPAAESVGVRGAEAEPAVVAGGHETAATAVAAVATVEGPVAAAEPEREAVSAGAPAAAAGPADVSIPAPALAPAPAPAAAAVHVPVAAMAPGGHGGAVPYAAPLVMPGMGKLVAGCVIGVSGGFFAGLMAAVFASVGLGGGAAVLVLIVFILAGGFFGTWAGAASRRRSIEEALARQQADARRAAVMSGHTIDTKQVAVNQPPLPQVQGSQPHAAQPYGPQPQSQLQGQQHGQPQAFGPPPPPPLYVPPPLFPRPDLPETPRWLLPAAAGAGVFAAVAIPDAAPGLGLVLVALVVAAAALPAVARRVTPWTIAFGAIAVGLISVAAWRDADWLVALCVMGGFGLGALAVSGAGAGWLGVIRGGASVLLSMIPVPWFLAAPLKQLTARRRIMPIVGGLGITAFLLLIFGGLFSSADAVFAGYVEQLLTTPAWAESIPGRLFVFVVVAAGLAALVLVALRPVVDPVSPSFRTQVSPALWVVPLSALNILFALFVTLQIAVLFGGDERVLRTSGLTYAEYARQGFFQLVFVSVIVVAIVAVTSAVVRTSNRGRWLLAAELGTLCALTMVILFSAWHRMDLYVEAYGWTRLRISVQAAIYGLAILFVLILVAGAVRLAGRGSGWLPRTVVLVAGLGLFAFALVNPDYQVAVSQVERQRMDASYLRDLGAEAAPALDRAPEPQRSCLLRAVGVSEGPHDWRSWNLARSGATELIAAKGLVDGPCP
;
A
#
# COMPACT_ATOMS: atom_id res chain seq x y z
N MET A 1 8.97 -24.78 -0.66
CA MET A 1 7.79 -25.61 -0.34
C MET A 1 6.64 -24.68 0.02
N ARG A 2 5.38 -24.99 -0.30
CA ARG A 2 4.19 -24.22 0.10
C ARG A 2 3.38 -25.06 1.13
N PRO A 3 3.74 -25.06 2.43
CA PRO A 3 3.23 -26.04 3.39
C PRO A 3 1.74 -25.93 3.72
N LEU A 4 1.10 -24.80 3.40
CA LEU A 4 -0.32 -24.54 3.67
C LEU A 4 -1.21 -24.61 2.41
N ASP A 5 -0.73 -25.09 1.25
CA ASP A 5 -1.53 -25.13 0.00
C ASP A 5 -2.77 -26.04 0.09
N PHE A 6 -2.83 -26.94 1.07
CA PHE A 6 -3.97 -27.82 1.34
C PHE A 6 -5.16 -27.12 2.04
N LEU A 7 -4.94 -25.98 2.71
CA LEU A 7 -5.98 -25.25 3.44
C LEU A 7 -6.79 -24.36 2.48
N GLY A 8 -8.07 -24.67 2.28
CA GLY A 8 -8.93 -24.01 1.29
C GLY A 8 -9.51 -22.64 1.66
N ARG A 9 -9.02 -21.98 2.73
CA ARG A 9 -9.42 -20.61 3.10
C ARG A 9 -8.26 -19.82 3.71
N ILE A 10 -8.01 -18.62 3.21
CA ILE A 10 -6.92 -17.73 3.64
C ILE A 10 -7.11 -17.28 5.10
N LYS A 11 -8.36 -17.11 5.54
CA LYS A 11 -8.72 -16.83 6.94
C LYS A 11 -8.33 -17.98 7.88
N VAL A 12 -8.39 -19.23 7.43
CA VAL A 12 -7.95 -20.41 8.21
C VAL A 12 -6.43 -20.49 8.26
N LYS A 13 -5.73 -20.16 7.16
CA LYS A 13 -4.25 -20.02 7.16
C LYS A 13 -3.81 -18.97 8.18
N LEU A 14 -4.47 -17.81 8.22
CA LEU A 14 -4.17 -16.74 9.18
C LEU A 14 -4.49 -17.11 10.63
N GLY A 15 -5.64 -17.74 10.89
CA GLY A 15 -5.99 -18.25 12.22
C GLY A 15 -5.00 -19.30 12.73
N LEU A 16 -4.58 -20.23 11.86
CA LEU A 16 -3.57 -21.23 12.20
C LEU A 16 -2.21 -20.61 12.52
N ILE A 17 -1.79 -19.54 11.81
CA ILE A 17 -0.55 -18.80 12.14
C ILE A 17 -0.62 -18.24 13.57
N ILE A 18 -1.75 -17.65 13.97
CA ILE A 18 -1.93 -17.08 15.31
C ILE A 18 -1.92 -18.19 16.38
N VAL A 19 -2.70 -19.26 16.17
CA VAL A 19 -2.75 -20.40 17.11
C VAL A 19 -1.38 -21.06 17.26
N LEU A 20 -0.65 -21.29 16.17
CA LEU A 20 0.66 -21.91 16.19
C LEU A 20 1.72 -21.02 16.84
N ALA A 21 1.66 -19.69 16.61
CA ALA A 21 2.54 -18.71 17.26
C ALA A 21 2.29 -18.61 18.77
N VAL A 22 1.02 -18.60 19.21
CA VAL A 22 0.66 -18.63 20.63
C VAL A 22 1.08 -19.96 21.28
N ALA A 23 0.82 -21.09 20.62
CA ALA A 23 1.23 -22.41 21.10
C ALA A 23 2.76 -22.55 21.21
N THR A 24 3.52 -21.99 20.25
CA THR A 24 4.99 -21.98 20.30
C THR A 24 5.51 -21.05 21.40
N ALA A 25 4.92 -19.87 21.58
CA ALA A 25 5.28 -18.98 22.69
C ALA A 25 4.99 -19.62 24.07
N PHE A 26 3.86 -20.31 24.20
CA PHE A 26 3.49 -21.08 25.39
C PHE A 26 4.44 -22.26 25.63
N ALA A 27 4.74 -23.06 24.60
CA ALA A 27 5.68 -24.17 24.69
C ALA A 27 7.11 -23.72 25.08
N VAL A 28 7.57 -22.58 24.57
CA VAL A 28 8.86 -21.98 25.00
C VAL A 28 8.77 -21.45 26.44
N TYR A 29 7.62 -20.92 26.87
CA TYR A 29 7.44 -20.45 28.24
C TYR A 29 7.53 -21.60 29.25
N GLU A 30 6.86 -22.73 28.98
CA GLU A 30 6.83 -23.92 29.84
C GLU A 30 8.10 -24.77 29.71
N PHE A 31 8.40 -25.31 28.52
CA PHE A 31 9.45 -26.33 28.36
C PHE A 31 10.87 -25.78 28.39
N ALA A 32 11.09 -24.49 28.12
CA ALA A 32 12.41 -23.87 28.27
C ALA A 32 12.69 -23.35 29.71
N ALA A 33 12.10 -24.01 30.72
CA ALA A 33 12.29 -23.74 32.15
C ALA A 33 13.73 -23.43 32.61
N PRO A 34 14.81 -24.11 32.15
CA PRO A 34 16.18 -23.76 32.56
C PRO A 34 16.70 -22.41 32.02
N LEU A 35 15.99 -21.74 31.10
CA LEU A 35 16.34 -20.40 30.64
C LEU A 35 15.78 -19.31 31.57
N PRO A 36 16.55 -18.24 31.86
CA PRO A 36 16.05 -17.05 32.56
C PRO A 36 14.82 -16.47 31.85
N ARG A 37 13.91 -15.85 32.62
CA ARG A 37 12.63 -15.32 32.13
C ARG A 37 12.78 -14.39 30.91
N GLU A 38 13.82 -13.55 30.91
CA GLU A 38 14.15 -12.65 29.79
C GLU A 38 14.47 -13.42 28.51
N TRP A 39 15.29 -14.48 28.60
CA TRP A 39 15.65 -15.33 27.47
C TRP A 39 14.48 -16.16 26.94
N ARG A 40 13.59 -16.66 27.81
CA ARG A 40 12.36 -17.34 27.36
C ARG A 40 11.49 -16.43 26.49
N ILE A 41 11.32 -15.17 26.89
CA ILE A 41 10.57 -14.18 26.10
C ILE A 41 11.27 -13.91 24.75
N VAL A 42 12.59 -13.72 24.74
CA VAL A 42 13.36 -13.50 23.51
C VAL A 42 13.28 -14.69 22.56
N VAL A 43 13.41 -15.93 23.05
CA VAL A 43 13.32 -17.15 22.23
C VAL A 43 11.90 -17.38 21.71
N ALA A 44 10.86 -17.12 22.53
CA ALA A 44 9.46 -17.22 22.12
C ALA A 44 9.14 -16.23 20.99
N VAL A 45 9.55 -14.97 21.15
CA VAL A 45 9.37 -13.92 20.12
C VAL A 45 10.17 -14.24 18.86
N ALA A 46 11.42 -14.73 18.99
CA ALA A 46 12.23 -15.10 17.84
C ALA A 46 11.61 -16.25 17.02
N LEU A 47 11.15 -17.32 17.68
CA LEU A 47 10.49 -18.44 17.01
C LEU A 47 9.15 -18.03 16.37
N ALA A 48 8.34 -17.24 17.08
CA ALA A 48 7.10 -16.69 16.52
C ALA A 48 7.37 -15.82 15.28
N LEU A 49 8.37 -14.94 15.31
CA LEU A 49 8.75 -14.09 14.16
C LEU A 49 9.27 -14.91 12.98
N VAL A 50 10.13 -15.90 13.20
CA VAL A 50 10.63 -16.80 12.14
C VAL A 50 9.46 -17.55 11.48
N MET A 51 8.54 -18.08 12.28
CA MET A 51 7.39 -18.83 11.80
C MET A 51 6.39 -17.95 11.04
N VAL A 52 6.06 -16.77 11.57
CA VAL A 52 5.23 -15.77 10.86
C VAL A 52 5.89 -15.39 9.54
N GLN A 53 7.21 -15.16 9.51
CA GLN A 53 7.93 -14.79 8.29
C GLN A 53 7.91 -15.90 7.22
N VAL A 54 8.14 -17.17 7.61
CA VAL A 54 8.09 -18.31 6.68
C VAL A 54 6.68 -18.49 6.08
N LEU A 55 5.64 -18.33 6.90
CA LEU A 55 4.26 -18.53 6.46
C LEU A 55 3.73 -17.32 5.65
N ALA A 56 4.10 -16.09 6.03
CA ALA A 56 3.80 -14.88 5.27
C ALA A 56 4.49 -14.87 3.89
N GLN A 57 5.73 -15.36 3.78
CA GLN A 57 6.38 -15.55 2.48
C GLN A 57 5.66 -16.59 1.61
N GLY A 58 5.09 -17.63 2.22
CA GLY A 58 4.25 -18.61 1.52
C GLY A 58 2.99 -17.99 0.89
N MET A 59 2.34 -17.05 1.59
CA MET A 59 1.09 -16.41 1.15
C MET A 59 1.31 -15.20 0.22
N THR A 60 2.35 -14.40 0.44
CA THR A 60 2.61 -13.18 -0.33
C THR A 60 3.32 -13.44 -1.67
N LYS A 61 4.10 -14.53 -1.79
CA LYS A 61 4.81 -14.86 -3.02
C LYS A 61 3.86 -15.09 -4.22
N PRO A 62 2.79 -15.92 -4.13
CA PRO A 62 1.85 -16.12 -5.24
C PRO A 62 1.19 -14.80 -5.71
N LEU A 63 0.76 -13.94 -4.79
CA LEU A 63 0.17 -12.64 -5.13
C LEU A 63 1.16 -11.72 -5.88
N ARG A 64 2.45 -11.76 -5.50
CA ARG A 64 3.51 -11.01 -6.20
C ARG A 64 3.90 -11.65 -7.55
N GLU A 65 3.68 -12.95 -7.72
CA GLU A 65 3.81 -13.64 -9.01
C GLU A 65 2.64 -13.26 -9.94
N MET A 66 1.40 -13.22 -9.43
CA MET A 66 0.22 -12.73 -10.16
C MET A 66 0.33 -11.27 -10.58
N ALA A 67 0.75 -10.36 -9.69
CA ALA A 67 0.92 -8.94 -10.02
C ALA A 67 1.93 -8.73 -11.17
N LYS A 68 3.00 -9.53 -11.24
CA LYS A 68 3.95 -9.52 -12.36
C LYS A 68 3.36 -10.10 -13.65
N ALA A 69 2.55 -11.15 -13.54
CA ALA A 69 1.86 -11.73 -14.69
C ALA A 69 0.85 -10.75 -15.30
N ALA A 70 0.05 -10.07 -14.47
CA ALA A 70 -0.86 -9.01 -14.91
C ALA A 70 -0.11 -7.86 -15.61
N GLN A 71 1.03 -7.41 -15.06
CA GLN A 71 1.92 -6.42 -15.72
C GLN A 71 2.60 -6.91 -17.01
N THR A 72 2.50 -8.21 -17.33
CA THR A 72 3.02 -8.82 -18.56
C THR A 72 1.92 -9.01 -19.59
N VAL A 73 0.72 -9.45 -19.16
CA VAL A 73 -0.51 -9.45 -19.97
C VAL A 73 -0.84 -8.03 -20.44
N ALA A 74 -0.76 -7.03 -19.56
CA ALA A 74 -0.93 -5.60 -19.90
C ALA A 74 0.14 -5.04 -20.86
N LYS A 75 1.10 -5.86 -21.32
CA LYS A 75 2.10 -5.55 -22.36
C LYS A 75 1.92 -6.42 -23.61
N GLY A 76 0.74 -7.00 -23.81
CA GLY A 76 0.40 -7.80 -24.99
C GLY A 76 1.06 -9.19 -25.03
N ARG A 77 1.33 -9.80 -23.86
CA ARG A 77 1.91 -11.15 -23.74
C ARG A 77 0.97 -12.06 -22.94
N TYR A 78 0.13 -12.78 -23.66
CA TYR A 78 -1.01 -13.55 -23.13
C TYR A 78 -0.64 -14.99 -22.74
N ASP A 79 0.49 -15.51 -23.24
CA ASP A 79 0.93 -16.91 -23.08
C ASP A 79 1.30 -17.29 -21.62
N LEU A 80 1.48 -16.29 -20.75
CA LEU A 80 2.05 -16.47 -19.41
C LEU A 80 1.01 -16.97 -18.38
N ARG A 81 0.93 -18.29 -18.19
CA ARG A 81 0.08 -18.91 -17.17
C ARG A 81 0.73 -18.88 -15.77
N VAL A 82 -0.07 -18.62 -14.74
CA VAL A 82 0.32 -18.63 -13.31
C VAL A 82 0.02 -20.00 -12.68
N SER A 83 0.87 -20.44 -11.74
CA SER A 83 0.73 -21.72 -11.03
C SER A 83 -0.39 -21.72 -9.97
N ALA A 84 -1.57 -22.21 -10.34
CA ALA A 84 -2.73 -22.35 -9.45
C ALA A 84 -2.65 -23.60 -8.54
N THR A 85 -1.62 -23.70 -7.69
CA THR A 85 -1.38 -24.90 -6.84
C THR A 85 -2.17 -24.92 -5.53
N SER A 86 -2.58 -23.76 -5.02
CA SER A 86 -3.29 -23.65 -3.75
C SER A 86 -4.79 -23.94 -3.93
N ARG A 87 -5.45 -24.46 -2.88
CA ARG A 87 -6.90 -24.71 -2.87
C ARG A 87 -7.73 -23.56 -2.27
N ASP A 88 -7.12 -22.39 -2.09
CA ASP A 88 -7.71 -21.22 -1.45
C ASP A 88 -8.17 -20.17 -2.48
N GLU A 89 -8.62 -19.02 -1.96
CA GLU A 89 -9.10 -17.86 -2.73
C GLU A 89 -8.02 -17.30 -3.68
N VAL A 90 -6.72 -17.52 -3.38
CA VAL A 90 -5.60 -17.13 -4.26
C VAL A 90 -5.39 -18.14 -5.40
N GLY A 91 -5.61 -19.43 -5.13
CA GLY A 91 -5.66 -20.46 -6.17
C GLY A 91 -6.84 -20.29 -7.13
N GLU A 92 -7.98 -19.83 -6.62
CA GLU A 92 -9.16 -19.46 -7.42
C GLU A 92 -8.89 -18.24 -8.30
N LEU A 93 -8.35 -17.16 -7.71
CA LEU A 93 -7.93 -15.96 -8.45
C LEU A 93 -6.92 -16.31 -9.57
N ALA A 94 -5.98 -17.23 -9.31
CA ALA A 94 -5.02 -17.70 -10.30
C ALA A 94 -5.68 -18.48 -11.46
N ARG A 95 -6.78 -19.21 -11.23
CA ARG A 95 -7.57 -19.84 -12.31
C ARG A 95 -8.32 -18.79 -13.13
N ALA A 96 -9.01 -17.85 -12.49
CA ALA A 96 -9.73 -16.78 -13.17
C ALA A 96 -8.79 -15.91 -14.04
N PHE A 97 -7.63 -15.55 -13.52
CA PHE A 97 -6.58 -14.84 -14.28
C PHE A 97 -6.11 -15.64 -15.49
N ASN A 98 -5.89 -16.95 -15.34
CA ASN A 98 -5.45 -17.82 -16.42
C ASN A 98 -6.52 -18.03 -17.52
N ALA A 99 -7.81 -17.91 -17.19
CA ALA A 99 -8.90 -17.94 -18.16
C ALA A 99 -8.93 -16.63 -18.98
N MET A 100 -9.07 -15.49 -18.30
CA MET A 100 -9.03 -14.15 -18.91
C MET A 100 -7.79 -13.93 -19.80
N ALA A 101 -6.62 -14.45 -19.41
CA ALA A 101 -5.41 -14.37 -20.22
C ALA A 101 -5.46 -15.25 -21.49
N ALA A 102 -6.21 -16.34 -21.49
CA ALA A 102 -6.48 -17.14 -22.70
C ALA A 102 -7.42 -16.39 -23.64
N ASP A 103 -8.52 -15.86 -23.11
CA ASP A 103 -9.57 -15.20 -23.87
C ASP A 103 -9.02 -13.94 -24.59
N LEU A 104 -8.22 -13.13 -23.88
CA LEU A 104 -7.49 -12.00 -24.46
C LEU A 104 -6.47 -12.42 -25.53
N GLY A 105 -5.82 -13.58 -25.35
CA GLY A 105 -4.88 -14.13 -26.32
C GLY A 105 -5.56 -14.59 -27.61
N GLU A 106 -6.75 -15.18 -27.49
CA GLU A 106 -7.56 -15.62 -28.63
C GLU A 106 -8.14 -14.42 -29.40
N VAL A 107 -8.66 -13.40 -28.70
CA VAL A 107 -9.12 -12.15 -29.35
C VAL A 107 -7.97 -11.45 -30.09
N ASP A 108 -6.77 -11.38 -29.51
CA ASP A 108 -5.61 -10.79 -30.20
C ASP A 108 -5.10 -11.67 -31.36
N ARG A 109 -5.26 -13.00 -31.29
CA ARG A 109 -5.00 -13.92 -32.41
C ARG A 109 -5.96 -13.68 -33.57
N GLN A 110 -7.27 -13.69 -33.31
CA GLN A 110 -8.32 -13.43 -34.30
C GLN A 110 -8.12 -12.05 -34.94
N ARG A 111 -7.82 -11.03 -34.12
CA ARG A 111 -7.46 -9.69 -34.62
C ARG A 111 -6.28 -9.73 -35.58
N ARG A 112 -5.17 -10.43 -35.23
CA ARG A 112 -3.97 -10.57 -36.07
C ARG A 112 -4.23 -11.35 -37.37
N GLU A 113 -5.15 -12.31 -37.37
CA GLU A 113 -5.52 -13.09 -38.55
C GLU A 113 -6.39 -12.27 -39.52
N LEU A 114 -7.44 -11.59 -39.03
CA LEU A 114 -8.20 -10.60 -39.80
C LEU A 114 -7.27 -9.53 -40.41
N VAL A 115 -6.38 -8.99 -39.59
CA VAL A 115 -5.32 -8.04 -39.94
C VAL A 115 -4.47 -8.53 -41.13
N ALA A 116 -4.01 -9.78 -41.08
CA ALA A 116 -3.14 -10.35 -42.11
C ALA A 116 -3.91 -10.61 -43.41
N ASN A 117 -5.10 -11.19 -43.31
CA ASN A 117 -5.95 -11.55 -44.46
C ASN A 117 -6.38 -10.30 -45.24
N VAL A 118 -6.86 -9.26 -44.55
CA VAL A 118 -7.21 -7.97 -45.19
C VAL A 118 -6.02 -7.38 -45.95
N SER A 119 -4.80 -7.44 -45.38
CA SER A 119 -3.61 -6.93 -46.06
C SER A 119 -3.13 -7.80 -47.23
N HIS A 120 -3.46 -9.09 -47.25
CA HIS A 120 -3.17 -9.96 -48.37
C HIS A 120 -4.13 -9.69 -49.55
N GLU A 121 -5.42 -9.64 -49.26
CA GLU A 121 -6.48 -9.45 -50.26
C GLU A 121 -6.56 -8.04 -50.82
N LEU A 122 -6.10 -7.00 -50.08
CA LEU A 122 -5.93 -5.65 -50.63
C LEU A 122 -4.62 -5.50 -51.43
N ARG A 123 -3.52 -6.13 -51.00
CA ARG A 123 -2.21 -6.00 -51.69
C ARG A 123 -2.23 -6.55 -53.10
N THR A 124 -2.85 -7.71 -53.30
CA THR A 124 -2.90 -8.40 -54.60
C THR A 124 -3.50 -7.54 -55.73
N PRO A 125 -4.72 -6.99 -55.62
CA PRO A 125 -5.30 -6.11 -56.63
C PRO A 125 -4.56 -4.75 -56.73
N ILE A 126 -4.00 -4.21 -55.64
CA ILE A 126 -3.20 -2.97 -55.70
C ILE A 126 -1.91 -3.17 -56.52
N THR A 127 -1.23 -4.31 -56.36
CA THR A 127 -0.05 -4.67 -57.18
C THR A 127 -0.44 -4.87 -58.65
N GLY A 128 -1.58 -5.53 -58.92
CA GLY A 128 -2.10 -5.68 -60.28
C GLY A 128 -2.45 -4.35 -60.95
N LEU A 129 -3.18 -3.47 -60.24
CA LEU A 129 -3.51 -2.13 -60.68
C LEU A 129 -2.24 -1.30 -60.96
N ARG A 130 -1.25 -1.36 -60.06
CA ARG A 130 0.03 -0.70 -60.24
C ARG A 130 0.75 -1.17 -61.51
N ALA A 131 0.86 -2.48 -61.73
CA ALA A 131 1.52 -3.02 -62.93
C ALA A 131 0.80 -2.62 -64.24
N VAL A 132 -0.54 -2.55 -64.23
CA VAL A 132 -1.32 -2.05 -65.37
C VAL A 132 -1.06 -0.56 -65.61
N LEU A 133 -0.97 0.26 -64.56
CA LEU A 133 -0.68 1.69 -64.68
C LEU A 133 0.77 1.98 -65.09
N GLU A 134 1.74 1.20 -64.61
CA GLU A 134 3.15 1.30 -65.02
C GLU A 134 3.30 0.99 -66.53
N ASN A 135 2.67 -0.08 -67.03
CA ASN A 135 2.65 -0.40 -68.47
C ASN A 135 1.99 0.71 -69.34
N VAL A 136 1.06 1.49 -68.79
CA VAL A 136 0.44 2.64 -69.46
C VAL A 136 1.36 3.87 -69.45
N VAL A 137 2.05 4.13 -68.33
CA VAL A 137 3.02 5.23 -68.21
C VAL A 137 4.24 5.01 -69.09
N ASP A 138 4.73 3.77 -69.19
CA ASP A 138 5.85 3.39 -70.05
C ASP A 138 5.47 3.30 -71.55
N GLY A 139 4.19 3.53 -71.90
CA GLY A 139 3.69 3.57 -73.28
C GLY A 139 3.58 2.21 -73.97
N VAL A 140 3.64 1.11 -73.23
CA VAL A 140 3.72 -0.27 -73.74
C VAL A 140 2.35 -0.95 -73.85
N SER A 141 1.25 -0.19 -73.98
CA SER A 141 -0.11 -0.74 -73.88
C SER A 141 -1.20 -0.05 -74.70
N PRO A 142 -2.17 -0.82 -75.26
CA PRO A 142 -3.35 -0.31 -75.97
C PRO A 142 -4.43 0.23 -75.00
N PRO A 143 -5.40 1.03 -75.49
CA PRO A 143 -6.34 1.79 -74.66
C PRO A 143 -7.27 0.99 -73.73
N ASP A 144 -7.46 -0.31 -73.93
CA ASP A 144 -8.28 -1.15 -73.04
C ASP A 144 -7.69 -1.37 -71.64
N THR A 145 -6.39 -1.12 -71.45
CA THR A 145 -5.74 -1.25 -70.12
C THR A 145 -6.36 -0.35 -69.05
N LEU A 146 -6.87 0.83 -69.41
CA LEU A 146 -7.59 1.71 -68.47
C LEU A 146 -8.92 1.10 -67.99
N ARG A 147 -9.59 0.27 -68.81
CA ARG A 147 -10.78 -0.49 -68.39
C ARG A 147 -10.42 -1.58 -67.38
N THR A 148 -9.30 -2.27 -67.59
CA THR A 148 -8.75 -3.26 -66.64
C THR A 148 -8.39 -2.61 -65.30
N ALA A 149 -7.77 -1.42 -65.33
CA ALA A 149 -7.46 -0.64 -64.13
C ALA A 149 -8.72 -0.19 -63.36
N LEU A 150 -9.74 0.29 -64.08
CA LEU A 150 -11.04 0.65 -63.49
C LEU A 150 -11.69 -0.57 -62.82
N ALA A 151 -11.77 -1.71 -63.50
CA ALA A 151 -12.37 -2.94 -62.96
C ALA A 151 -11.66 -3.47 -61.70
N GLN A 152 -10.32 -3.33 -61.58
CA GLN A 152 -9.62 -3.64 -60.32
C GLN A 152 -9.93 -2.63 -59.21
N THR A 153 -10.16 -1.36 -59.56
CA THR A 153 -10.51 -0.31 -58.59
C THR A 153 -11.94 -0.50 -58.06
N GLU A 154 -12.91 -0.81 -58.91
CA GLU A 154 -14.29 -1.17 -58.54
C GLU A 154 -14.35 -2.45 -57.70
N ARG A 155 -13.52 -3.44 -58.01
CA ARG A 155 -13.33 -4.64 -57.17
C ARG A 155 -12.79 -4.28 -55.80
N LEU A 156 -11.80 -3.40 -55.71
CA LEU A 156 -11.22 -2.94 -54.45
C LEU A 156 -12.28 -2.19 -53.60
N GLY A 157 -13.10 -1.36 -54.25
CA GLY A 157 -14.24 -0.69 -53.60
C GLY A 157 -15.25 -1.66 -53.00
N ARG A 158 -15.66 -2.69 -53.77
CA ARG A 158 -16.56 -3.76 -53.26
C ARG A 158 -15.97 -4.55 -52.09
N LEU A 159 -14.66 -4.85 -52.13
CA LEU A 159 -13.98 -5.49 -51.00
C LEU A 159 -13.99 -4.62 -49.74
N VAL A 160 -13.72 -3.32 -49.87
CA VAL A 160 -13.73 -2.38 -48.73
C VAL A 160 -15.13 -2.21 -48.16
N ALA A 161 -16.17 -2.12 -49.01
CA ALA A 161 -17.57 -2.05 -48.56
C ALA A 161 -17.96 -3.29 -47.72
N GLN A 162 -17.71 -4.50 -48.23
CA GLN A 162 -18.02 -5.76 -47.52
C GLN A 162 -17.29 -5.89 -46.18
N LEU A 163 -16.08 -5.34 -46.04
CA LEU A 163 -15.34 -5.29 -44.78
C LEU A 163 -15.92 -4.26 -43.78
N LEU A 164 -16.43 -3.12 -44.26
CA LEU A 164 -17.08 -2.12 -43.43
C LEU A 164 -18.45 -2.59 -42.93
N ASP A 165 -19.23 -3.25 -43.78
CA ASP A 165 -20.52 -3.85 -43.40
C ASP A 165 -20.33 -4.92 -42.31
N LEU A 166 -19.42 -5.87 -42.52
CA LEU A 166 -19.09 -6.89 -41.52
C LEU A 166 -18.60 -6.27 -40.20
N SER A 167 -17.78 -5.21 -40.25
CA SER A 167 -17.32 -4.51 -39.03
C SER A 167 -18.44 -3.74 -38.28
N ARG A 168 -19.55 -3.41 -38.95
CA ARG A 168 -20.74 -2.77 -38.34
C ARG A 168 -21.67 -3.80 -37.70
N LEU A 169 -21.79 -4.99 -38.31
CA LEU A 169 -22.48 -6.14 -37.72
C LEU A 169 -21.72 -6.65 -36.48
N ASP A 170 -20.41 -6.89 -36.60
CA ASP A 170 -19.49 -7.31 -35.51
C ASP A 170 -19.58 -6.46 -34.24
N SER A 171 -19.86 -5.17 -34.38
CA SER A 171 -19.88 -4.21 -33.28
C SER A 171 -21.26 -4.03 -32.64
N GLY A 172 -22.27 -4.78 -33.08
CA GLY A 172 -23.66 -4.64 -32.64
C GLY A 172 -24.26 -3.26 -32.94
N ALA A 173 -23.63 -2.51 -33.86
CA ALA A 173 -23.90 -1.08 -34.07
C ALA A 173 -25.03 -0.81 -35.08
N ARG A 174 -25.50 -1.83 -35.79
CA ARG A 174 -26.76 -1.82 -36.55
C ARG A 174 -27.82 -2.55 -35.74
N LEU A 175 -28.85 -1.83 -35.29
CA LEU A 175 -30.07 -2.44 -34.78
C LEU A 175 -30.83 -3.08 -35.96
N VAL A 176 -31.42 -4.25 -35.74
CA VAL A 176 -32.25 -4.92 -36.76
C VAL A 176 -33.66 -4.34 -36.67
N GLU A 177 -34.02 -3.46 -37.58
CA GLU A 177 -35.37 -2.89 -37.69
C GLU A 177 -36.30 -3.89 -38.38
N ALA A 178 -36.70 -4.93 -37.64
CA ALA A 178 -37.56 -5.97 -38.16
C ALA A 178 -38.98 -5.43 -38.46
N GLU A 179 -39.32 -5.36 -39.74
CA GLU A 179 -40.69 -5.09 -40.22
C GLU A 179 -41.31 -6.34 -40.87
N THR A 180 -42.51 -6.21 -41.44
CA THR A 180 -43.24 -7.34 -42.05
C THR A 180 -43.03 -7.31 -43.57
N VAL A 181 -42.11 -8.15 -44.05
CA VAL A 181 -41.62 -8.12 -45.43
C VAL A 181 -42.37 -9.15 -46.28
N GLU A 182 -42.94 -8.71 -47.41
CA GLU A 182 -43.49 -9.59 -48.46
C GLU A 182 -42.35 -10.18 -49.30
N LEU A 183 -42.19 -11.50 -49.27
CA LEU A 183 -41.06 -12.17 -49.93
C LEU A 183 -41.18 -12.20 -51.46
N ALA A 184 -42.40 -12.19 -52.01
CA ALA A 184 -42.62 -12.21 -53.46
C ALA A 184 -42.00 -10.98 -54.18
N PRO A 185 -42.37 -9.71 -53.86
CA PRO A 185 -41.78 -8.55 -54.51
C PRO A 185 -40.27 -8.40 -54.25
N LEU A 186 -39.80 -8.80 -53.06
CA LEU A 186 -38.38 -8.74 -52.71
C LEU A 186 -37.54 -9.73 -53.53
N VAL A 187 -37.96 -11.00 -53.61
CA VAL A 187 -37.28 -12.00 -54.45
C VAL A 187 -37.39 -11.62 -55.93
N GLU A 188 -38.54 -11.14 -56.41
CA GLU A 188 -38.66 -10.64 -57.78
C GLU A 188 -37.70 -9.47 -58.09
N GLN A 189 -37.42 -8.59 -57.13
CA GLN A 189 -36.41 -7.55 -57.30
C GLN A 189 -35.01 -8.13 -57.43
N VAL A 190 -34.55 -8.89 -56.43
CA VAL A 190 -33.18 -9.42 -56.42
C VAL A 190 -32.94 -10.37 -57.60
N VAL A 191 -33.94 -11.14 -58.03
CA VAL A 191 -33.84 -12.00 -59.22
C VAL A 191 -33.69 -11.20 -60.51
N ARG A 192 -34.34 -10.03 -60.66
CA ARG A 192 -34.09 -9.13 -61.81
C ARG A 192 -32.67 -8.58 -61.81
N GLU A 193 -32.11 -8.31 -60.63
CA GLU A 193 -30.74 -7.76 -60.48
C GLU A 193 -29.67 -8.84 -60.76
N SER A 194 -29.76 -10.03 -60.14
CA SER A 194 -28.80 -11.12 -60.39
C SER A 194 -28.96 -11.77 -61.78
N ALA A 195 -30.14 -11.78 -62.40
CA ALA A 195 -30.31 -12.28 -63.77
C ALA A 195 -29.54 -11.44 -64.81
N ALA A 196 -29.35 -10.14 -64.57
CA ALA A 196 -28.57 -9.28 -65.44
C ALA A 196 -27.04 -9.56 -65.40
N ALA A 197 -26.58 -10.50 -64.57
CA ALA A 197 -25.18 -10.89 -64.46
C ALA A 197 -24.74 -12.01 -65.42
N ARG A 198 -25.67 -12.85 -65.92
CA ARG A 198 -25.42 -13.88 -66.94
C ARG A 198 -26.69 -14.21 -67.74
N ASP A 199 -26.63 -13.99 -69.05
CA ASP A 199 -27.74 -14.32 -69.99
C ASP A 199 -27.96 -15.83 -70.21
N ASP A 200 -27.00 -16.69 -69.82
CA ASP A 200 -27.00 -18.12 -70.14
C ASP A 200 -27.59 -19.04 -69.06
N VAL A 201 -27.95 -18.50 -67.87
CA VAL A 201 -28.55 -19.23 -66.75
C VAL A 201 -29.94 -18.68 -66.42
N SER A 202 -30.92 -19.58 -66.28
CA SER A 202 -32.28 -19.21 -65.89
C SER A 202 -32.48 -19.28 -64.37
N ILE A 203 -33.29 -18.34 -63.84
CA ILE A 203 -33.67 -18.31 -62.43
C ILE A 203 -35.18 -18.58 -62.34
N GLU A 204 -35.57 -19.66 -61.66
CA GLU A 204 -36.96 -20.07 -61.44
C GLU A 204 -37.40 -19.73 -60.01
N THR A 205 -38.52 -19.01 -59.86
CA THR A 205 -39.05 -18.58 -58.56
C THR A 205 -40.32 -19.33 -58.16
N GLY A 206 -40.20 -20.19 -57.15
CA GLY A 206 -41.30 -20.87 -56.47
C GLY A 206 -41.68 -20.19 -55.15
N VAL A 207 -42.04 -18.90 -55.21
CA VAL A 207 -42.41 -18.08 -54.03
C VAL A 207 -43.93 -17.89 -53.99
N PRO A 208 -44.63 -18.31 -52.92
CA PRO A 208 -46.06 -18.01 -52.75
C PRO A 208 -46.29 -16.51 -52.59
N ARG A 209 -47.32 -15.96 -53.24
CA ARG A 209 -47.66 -14.52 -53.15
C ARG A 209 -48.02 -14.03 -51.74
N GLU A 210 -48.40 -14.95 -50.85
CA GLU A 210 -48.78 -14.67 -49.46
C GLU A 210 -47.62 -14.94 -48.46
N ALA A 211 -46.40 -15.18 -48.96
CA ALA A 211 -45.23 -15.45 -48.12
C ALA A 211 -44.70 -14.16 -47.48
N VAL A 212 -44.83 -14.08 -46.15
CA VAL A 212 -44.39 -12.94 -45.33
C VAL A 212 -43.51 -13.39 -44.18
N VAL A 213 -42.45 -12.62 -43.89
CA VAL A 213 -41.53 -12.84 -42.75
C VAL A 213 -41.33 -11.56 -41.95
N ARG A 214 -40.76 -11.68 -40.75
CA ARG A 214 -40.36 -10.54 -39.91
C ARG A 214 -38.85 -10.34 -40.02
N ALA A 215 -38.42 -9.28 -40.70
CA ALA A 215 -37.00 -9.02 -41.01
C ALA A 215 -36.73 -7.55 -41.32
N ASP A 216 -35.47 -7.13 -41.24
CA ASP A 216 -34.96 -5.90 -41.86
C ASP A 216 -34.92 -6.14 -43.39
N PRO A 217 -35.61 -5.32 -44.22
CA PRO A 217 -35.77 -5.59 -45.64
C PRO A 217 -34.46 -5.45 -46.42
N ASP A 218 -33.59 -4.50 -46.05
CA ASP A 218 -32.30 -4.26 -46.70
C ASP A 218 -31.32 -5.40 -46.38
N LEU A 219 -31.28 -5.84 -45.12
CA LEU A 219 -30.48 -6.99 -44.71
C LEU A 219 -30.96 -8.30 -45.36
N LEU A 220 -32.27 -8.48 -45.49
CA LEU A 220 -32.82 -9.66 -46.19
C LEU A 220 -32.58 -9.60 -47.70
N ALA A 221 -32.65 -8.42 -48.32
CA ALA A 221 -32.22 -8.20 -49.69
C ALA A 221 -30.74 -8.58 -49.87
N GLN A 222 -29.88 -8.13 -48.95
CA GLN A 222 -28.44 -8.43 -48.94
C GLN A 222 -28.17 -9.94 -48.77
N VAL A 223 -28.96 -10.65 -47.96
CA VAL A 223 -28.91 -12.12 -47.85
C VAL A 223 -29.27 -12.79 -49.17
N LEU A 224 -30.41 -12.41 -49.76
CA LEU A 224 -30.90 -12.99 -51.01
C LEU A 224 -29.91 -12.74 -52.16
N ALA A 225 -29.37 -11.54 -52.28
CA ALA A 225 -28.42 -11.17 -53.34
C ALA A 225 -27.11 -11.96 -53.24
N ASN A 226 -26.51 -12.06 -52.04
CA ASN A 226 -25.29 -12.83 -51.85
C ASN A 226 -25.47 -14.34 -52.13
N LEU A 227 -26.66 -14.89 -51.86
CA LEU A 227 -26.99 -16.29 -52.17
C LEU A 227 -27.27 -16.51 -53.66
N LEU A 228 -28.03 -15.62 -54.30
CA LEU A 228 -28.36 -15.68 -55.72
C LEU A 228 -27.13 -15.47 -56.61
N ASP A 229 -26.32 -14.45 -56.36
CA ASP A 229 -25.08 -14.23 -57.10
C ASP A 229 -24.14 -15.43 -57.02
N ASN A 230 -24.05 -16.09 -55.85
CA ASN A 230 -23.25 -17.29 -55.66
C ASN A 230 -23.80 -18.51 -56.43
N ALA A 231 -25.13 -18.71 -56.40
CA ALA A 231 -25.82 -19.80 -57.11
C ALA A 231 -25.78 -19.62 -58.65
N VAL A 232 -26.02 -18.41 -59.14
CA VAL A 232 -25.92 -18.05 -60.57
C VAL A 232 -24.49 -18.23 -61.06
N ARG A 233 -23.49 -17.77 -60.29
CA ARG A 233 -22.08 -17.87 -60.64
C ARG A 233 -21.55 -19.31 -60.72
N HIS A 234 -21.97 -20.19 -59.80
CA HIS A 234 -21.47 -21.56 -59.74
C HIS A 234 -22.35 -22.60 -60.46
N SER A 235 -23.46 -22.17 -61.06
CA SER A 235 -24.24 -22.98 -62.02
C SER A 235 -23.46 -23.24 -63.32
N PRO A 236 -23.64 -24.41 -63.97
CA PRO A 236 -23.09 -24.67 -65.30
C PRO A 236 -23.74 -23.80 -66.38
N GLU A 237 -23.18 -23.83 -67.59
CA GLU A 237 -23.81 -23.27 -68.79
C GLU A 237 -25.22 -23.86 -68.98
N HIS A 238 -26.22 -23.02 -69.26
CA HIS A 238 -27.63 -23.42 -69.33
C HIS A 238 -28.17 -24.08 -68.05
N GLY A 239 -27.53 -23.78 -66.91
CA GLY A 239 -28.01 -24.14 -65.59
C GLY A 239 -29.33 -23.45 -65.21
N VAL A 240 -30.00 -24.03 -64.22
CA VAL A 240 -31.22 -23.49 -63.62
C VAL A 240 -30.95 -23.28 -62.13
N VAL A 241 -31.14 -22.05 -61.66
CA VAL A 241 -31.16 -21.71 -60.22
C VAL A 241 -32.61 -21.64 -59.78
N THR A 242 -32.97 -22.33 -58.70
CA THR A 242 -34.34 -22.30 -58.15
C THR A 242 -34.34 -21.60 -56.80
N VAL A 243 -35.19 -20.58 -56.64
CA VAL A 243 -35.52 -19.98 -55.34
C VAL A 243 -36.91 -20.45 -54.94
N SER A 244 -37.05 -21.09 -53.78
CA SER A 244 -38.35 -21.49 -53.25
C SER A 244 -38.52 -21.09 -51.79
N VAL A 245 -39.76 -20.83 -51.38
CA VAL A 245 -40.11 -20.41 -50.03
C VAL A 245 -41.20 -21.32 -49.47
N SER A 246 -40.95 -21.85 -48.28
CA SER A 246 -41.88 -22.75 -47.56
C SER A 246 -42.03 -22.27 -46.13
N GLY A 247 -43.15 -21.61 -45.81
CA GLY A 247 -43.31 -20.93 -44.53
C GLY A 247 -42.34 -19.76 -44.41
N SER A 248 -41.43 -19.82 -43.43
CA SER A 248 -40.34 -18.87 -43.24
C SER A 248 -38.95 -19.43 -43.62
N THR A 249 -38.90 -20.63 -44.20
CA THR A 249 -37.68 -21.20 -44.78
C THR A 249 -37.53 -20.76 -46.23
N ILE A 250 -36.40 -20.12 -46.56
CA ILE A 250 -36.00 -19.72 -47.91
C ILE A 250 -34.94 -20.70 -48.40
N THR A 251 -35.15 -21.31 -49.57
CA THR A 251 -34.18 -22.21 -50.21
C THR A 251 -33.70 -21.64 -51.53
N VAL A 252 -32.39 -21.55 -51.71
CA VAL A 252 -31.74 -21.22 -52.99
C VAL A 252 -30.92 -22.44 -53.42
N ALA A 253 -31.22 -22.99 -54.60
CA ALA A 253 -30.59 -24.19 -55.12
C ALA A 253 -30.03 -23.97 -56.53
N ASP A 254 -28.78 -24.39 -56.75
CA ASP A 254 -28.13 -24.43 -58.07
C ASP A 254 -27.93 -25.88 -58.56
N ARG A 255 -27.39 -26.02 -59.78
CA ARG A 255 -26.95 -27.31 -60.36
C ARG A 255 -25.44 -27.38 -60.57
N GLY A 256 -24.68 -26.66 -59.75
CA GLY A 256 -23.22 -26.56 -59.81
C GLY A 256 -22.50 -27.81 -59.28
N PRO A 257 -21.19 -27.71 -58.97
CA PRO A 257 -20.41 -28.82 -58.42
C PRO A 257 -20.75 -29.17 -56.96
N GLY A 258 -21.57 -28.36 -56.28
CA GLY A 258 -21.89 -28.52 -54.86
C GLY A 258 -20.73 -28.17 -53.91
N ILE A 259 -20.95 -28.39 -52.62
CA ILE A 259 -19.97 -28.10 -51.56
C ILE A 259 -19.64 -29.41 -50.82
N PRO A 260 -18.35 -29.86 -50.82
CA PRO A 260 -17.93 -31.08 -50.13
C PRO A 260 -18.28 -31.05 -48.64
N GLU A 261 -18.76 -32.17 -48.11
CA GLU A 261 -19.20 -32.32 -46.71
C GLU A 261 -18.14 -31.82 -45.70
N SER A 262 -16.88 -32.20 -45.92
CA SER A 262 -15.72 -31.79 -45.12
C SER A 262 -15.37 -30.29 -45.17
N ALA A 263 -16.11 -29.50 -45.96
CA ALA A 263 -16.00 -28.05 -46.07
C ALA A 263 -17.32 -27.30 -45.80
N ARG A 264 -18.48 -27.97 -45.66
CA ARG A 264 -19.80 -27.33 -45.46
C ARG A 264 -19.84 -26.38 -44.25
N ALA A 265 -19.15 -26.70 -43.16
CA ALA A 265 -19.03 -25.80 -42.01
C ALA A 265 -18.10 -24.60 -42.29
N ARG A 266 -17.01 -24.81 -43.04
CA ARG A 266 -15.96 -23.80 -43.27
C ARG A 266 -16.31 -22.77 -44.35
N VAL A 267 -17.27 -23.02 -45.24
CA VAL A 267 -17.63 -22.02 -46.28
C VAL A 267 -18.33 -20.77 -45.73
N PHE A 268 -18.79 -20.82 -44.48
CA PHE A 268 -19.31 -19.67 -43.74
C PHE A 268 -18.22 -18.95 -42.91
N GLU A 269 -16.97 -19.40 -42.94
CA GLU A 269 -15.83 -18.70 -42.31
C GLU A 269 -15.36 -17.53 -43.19
N ARG A 270 -14.86 -16.47 -42.53
CA ARG A 270 -14.44 -15.22 -43.19
C ARG A 270 -13.25 -15.48 -44.12
N PHE A 271 -13.33 -14.99 -45.37
CA PHE A 271 -12.36 -15.20 -46.46
C PHE A 271 -12.26 -16.66 -46.97
N SER A 272 -13.18 -17.54 -46.58
CA SER A 272 -13.12 -18.96 -46.97
C SER A 272 -13.38 -19.15 -48.47
N ARG A 273 -12.50 -19.92 -49.13
CA ARG A 273 -12.61 -20.30 -50.55
C ARG A 273 -12.09 -21.72 -50.77
N LEU A 274 -12.95 -22.58 -51.34
CA LEU A 274 -12.61 -23.95 -51.75
C LEU A 274 -11.45 -23.94 -52.75
N ASP A 275 -10.51 -24.88 -52.62
CA ASP A 275 -9.27 -24.90 -53.42
C ASP A 275 -9.55 -25.00 -54.94
N ALA A 276 -10.55 -25.79 -55.34
CA ALA A 276 -11.00 -25.91 -56.73
C ALA A 276 -11.49 -24.57 -57.32
N ALA A 277 -12.10 -23.71 -56.50
CA ALA A 277 -12.60 -22.39 -56.89
C ALA A 277 -11.51 -21.31 -56.92
N ARG A 278 -10.22 -21.67 -56.87
CA ARG A 278 -9.10 -20.74 -57.11
C ARG A 278 -8.62 -20.71 -58.57
N ALA A 279 -8.84 -21.78 -59.33
CA ALA A 279 -8.27 -21.93 -60.68
C ALA A 279 -9.18 -21.41 -61.80
N ALA A 280 -10.51 -21.51 -61.64
CA ALA A 280 -11.47 -21.24 -62.70
C ALA A 280 -12.12 -19.84 -62.64
N ASP A 281 -11.96 -19.10 -61.55
CA ASP A 281 -12.90 -18.02 -61.22
C ASP A 281 -12.28 -16.81 -60.50
N ALA A 282 -12.41 -15.64 -61.12
CA ALA A 282 -11.56 -14.48 -60.88
C ALA A 282 -12.05 -13.50 -59.79
N GLY A 283 -13.34 -13.49 -59.42
CA GLY A 283 -13.99 -12.34 -58.75
C GLY A 283 -14.69 -12.62 -57.41
N GLY A 284 -14.12 -13.41 -56.49
CA GLY A 284 -14.76 -13.77 -55.20
C GLY A 284 -13.92 -13.42 -53.97
N ALA A 285 -14.55 -12.79 -52.96
CA ALA A 285 -13.90 -12.33 -51.73
C ALA A 285 -13.85 -13.35 -50.59
N GLY A 286 -14.72 -14.38 -50.61
CA GLY A 286 -14.93 -15.27 -49.46
C GLY A 286 -15.63 -14.61 -48.26
N LEU A 287 -16.25 -13.43 -48.45
CA LEU A 287 -16.98 -12.71 -47.40
C LEU A 287 -18.51 -12.88 -47.47
N GLY A 288 -19.09 -13.05 -48.66
CA GLY A 288 -20.54 -13.06 -48.87
C GLY A 288 -21.30 -14.06 -48.00
N LEU A 289 -20.88 -15.33 -47.95
CA LEU A 289 -21.54 -16.35 -47.12
C LEU A 289 -21.34 -16.12 -45.62
N ALA A 290 -20.25 -15.49 -45.20
CA ALA A 290 -20.05 -15.10 -43.79
C ALA A 290 -20.99 -13.93 -43.41
N ILE A 291 -21.15 -12.94 -44.29
CA ILE A 291 -22.12 -11.83 -44.11
C ILE A 291 -23.55 -12.37 -44.08
N VAL A 292 -23.92 -13.29 -44.98
CA VAL A 292 -25.23 -13.97 -44.96
C VAL A 292 -25.47 -14.64 -43.61
N ARG A 293 -24.49 -15.39 -43.09
CA ARG A 293 -24.62 -16.08 -41.82
C ARG A 293 -24.80 -15.10 -40.65
N GLU A 294 -23.96 -14.06 -40.57
CA GLU A 294 -24.04 -13.02 -39.53
C GLU A 294 -25.41 -12.34 -39.53
N ILE A 295 -25.94 -11.98 -40.70
CA ILE A 295 -27.27 -11.37 -40.84
C ILE A 295 -28.39 -12.34 -40.42
N VAL A 296 -28.31 -13.61 -40.79
CA VAL A 296 -29.34 -14.61 -40.45
C VAL A 296 -29.32 -14.93 -38.95
N GLU A 297 -28.14 -15.01 -38.33
CA GLU A 297 -28.00 -15.19 -36.87
C GLU A 297 -28.49 -13.95 -36.10
N LEU A 298 -28.24 -12.72 -36.61
CA LEU A 298 -28.82 -11.48 -36.06
C LEU A 298 -30.36 -11.41 -36.15
N HIS A 299 -30.97 -12.12 -37.09
CA HIS A 299 -32.43 -12.29 -37.19
C HIS A 299 -32.98 -13.42 -36.29
N GLY A 300 -32.12 -14.09 -35.50
CA GLY A 300 -32.50 -15.27 -34.71
C GLY A 300 -32.83 -16.50 -35.56
N GLY A 301 -32.38 -16.52 -36.82
CA GLY A 301 -32.51 -17.63 -37.75
C GLY A 301 -31.28 -18.54 -37.79
N SER A 302 -31.24 -19.45 -38.77
CA SER A 302 -30.04 -20.25 -39.07
C SER A 302 -29.86 -20.46 -40.58
N ILE A 303 -28.63 -20.64 -41.03
CA ILE A 303 -28.32 -21.05 -42.41
C ILE A 303 -27.54 -22.37 -42.44
N HIS A 304 -27.93 -23.27 -43.34
CA HIS A 304 -27.26 -24.55 -43.55
C HIS A 304 -27.27 -24.98 -45.02
N ILE A 305 -26.47 -26.01 -45.34
CA ILE A 305 -26.39 -26.59 -46.68
C ILE A 305 -27.15 -27.92 -46.69
N GLY A 306 -28.24 -27.96 -47.44
CA GLY A 306 -29.06 -29.16 -47.61
C GLY A 306 -28.47 -30.14 -48.63
N ASP A 307 -28.88 -31.41 -48.55
CA ASP A 307 -28.44 -32.46 -49.47
C ASP A 307 -29.17 -32.44 -50.82
N GLY A 308 -28.45 -32.83 -51.87
CA GLY A 308 -28.94 -32.88 -53.25
C GLY A 308 -27.79 -32.94 -54.26
N ALA A 309 -28.13 -32.85 -55.55
CA ALA A 309 -27.18 -32.49 -56.60
C ALA A 309 -27.11 -30.95 -56.73
N GLY A 310 -25.93 -30.41 -56.97
CA GLY A 310 -25.68 -28.96 -56.88
C GLY A 310 -25.40 -28.49 -55.45
N CYS A 311 -25.44 -27.18 -55.21
CA CYS A 311 -25.54 -26.61 -53.86
C CYS A 311 -26.99 -26.22 -53.54
N ARG A 312 -27.41 -26.45 -52.29
CA ARG A 312 -28.69 -26.00 -51.76
C ARG A 312 -28.45 -25.26 -50.45
N MET A 313 -28.57 -23.94 -50.49
CA MET A 313 -28.53 -23.08 -49.31
C MET A 313 -29.94 -22.97 -48.73
N ILE A 314 -30.09 -23.25 -47.44
CA ILE A 314 -31.36 -23.21 -46.72
C ILE A 314 -31.22 -22.20 -45.58
N VAL A 315 -32.07 -21.17 -45.59
CA VAL A 315 -32.14 -20.11 -44.58
C VAL A 315 -33.48 -20.23 -43.86
N ASP A 316 -33.42 -20.53 -42.56
CA ASP A 316 -34.58 -20.63 -41.68
C ASP A 316 -34.71 -19.35 -40.86
N LEU A 317 -35.79 -18.58 -41.07
CA LEU A 317 -36.14 -17.43 -40.24
C LEU A 317 -37.27 -17.78 -39.26
N PRO A 318 -37.36 -17.15 -38.08
CA PRO A 318 -38.45 -17.38 -37.13
C PRO A 318 -39.80 -16.85 -37.66
N GLY A 319 -40.66 -17.77 -38.11
CA GLY A 319 -41.95 -17.44 -38.74
C GLY A 319 -43.11 -17.30 -37.76
N ARG A 320 -43.89 -16.20 -37.89
CA ARG A 320 -45.19 -15.92 -37.27
C ARG A 320 -45.32 -16.21 -35.76
N LEU A 321 -45.21 -15.16 -34.95
CA LEU A 321 -45.93 -15.13 -33.67
C LEU A 321 -47.44 -14.98 -33.92
N THR A 322 -48.19 -16.04 -33.65
CA THR A 322 -49.65 -15.95 -33.47
C THR A 322 -49.91 -15.34 -32.09
N MET A 323 -50.66 -14.23 -32.02
CA MET A 323 -51.18 -13.77 -30.72
C MET A 323 -52.18 -14.79 -30.17
N ALA A 324 -51.89 -15.32 -29.00
CA ALA A 324 -52.83 -16.04 -28.16
C ALA A 324 -52.92 -15.30 -26.82
N GLU A 325 -54.06 -14.66 -26.54
CA GLU A 325 -54.32 -14.04 -25.25
C GLU A 325 -54.72 -15.10 -24.22
N THR A 326 -54.26 -14.93 -22.97
CA THR A 326 -54.75 -15.57 -21.74
C THR A 326 -54.64 -17.11 -21.60
N PRO A 327 -54.75 -17.68 -20.38
CA PRO A 327 -54.68 -17.05 -19.04
C PRO A 327 -53.51 -17.59 -18.18
N LEU A 328 -53.33 -16.99 -17.00
CA LEU A 328 -52.62 -17.64 -15.88
C LEU A 328 -53.47 -18.78 -15.27
N GLU A 329 -52.78 -19.82 -14.77
CA GLU A 329 -53.16 -20.76 -13.68
C GLU A 329 -53.42 -22.26 -14.01
N LYS A 330 -52.54 -23.14 -13.47
CA LYS A 330 -52.65 -24.62 -13.26
C LYS A 330 -52.80 -25.49 -14.54
N VAL A 331 -52.38 -26.77 -14.63
CA VAL A 331 -52.33 -27.90 -13.67
C VAL A 331 -51.06 -28.77 -13.90
N ALA A 332 -50.73 -29.64 -12.93
CA ALA A 332 -49.62 -30.61 -12.91
C ALA A 332 -49.64 -31.72 -13.98
N GLY A 333 -48.56 -32.50 -14.08
CA GLY A 333 -48.56 -33.85 -14.68
C GLY A 333 -47.19 -34.34 -15.17
N GLU A 334 -46.71 -35.44 -14.59
CA GLU A 334 -45.45 -36.16 -14.90
C GLU A 334 -45.25 -36.57 -16.38
N PRO A 335 -44.04 -37.06 -16.71
CA PRO A 335 -43.94 -38.35 -17.39
C PRO A 335 -43.29 -39.42 -16.50
N ALA A 336 -43.82 -40.64 -16.59
CA ALA A 336 -43.37 -41.78 -15.78
C ALA A 336 -41.99 -42.32 -16.19
N ALA A 337 -41.31 -42.99 -15.25
CA ALA A 337 -40.11 -43.77 -15.52
C ALA A 337 -40.46 -45.19 -16.00
N GLU A 338 -39.56 -45.81 -16.78
CA GLU A 338 -39.52 -47.26 -16.97
C GLU A 338 -38.19 -47.86 -16.47
N SER A 339 -38.29 -49.09 -15.97
CA SER A 339 -37.31 -49.83 -15.16
C SER A 339 -35.99 -50.20 -15.89
N VAL A 340 -34.90 -50.69 -15.27
CA VAL A 340 -34.79 -51.85 -14.35
C VAL A 340 -33.61 -51.77 -13.35
N GLY A 341 -33.94 -51.82 -12.05
CA GLY A 341 -33.29 -52.70 -11.04
C GLY A 341 -31.86 -52.39 -10.52
N VAL A 342 -31.41 -52.92 -9.37
CA VAL A 342 -31.99 -53.92 -8.45
C VAL A 342 -31.42 -53.74 -7.01
N ARG A 343 -32.30 -53.73 -5.96
CA ARG A 343 -32.04 -53.89 -4.50
C ARG A 343 -31.07 -52.88 -3.80
N GLY A 344 -31.34 -52.33 -2.62
CA GLY A 344 -32.55 -52.34 -1.76
C GLY A 344 -32.34 -52.91 -0.35
N ALA A 345 -32.25 -52.03 0.66
CA ALA A 345 -32.50 -52.27 2.08
C ALA A 345 -32.63 -50.93 2.85
N GLU A 346 -33.85 -50.62 3.31
CA GLU A 346 -34.24 -50.32 4.71
C GLU A 346 -33.43 -49.30 5.56
N ALA A 347 -34.04 -48.32 6.27
CA ALA A 347 -35.45 -48.01 6.51
C ALA A 347 -35.71 -46.50 6.83
N GLU A 348 -37.00 -46.15 6.98
CA GLU A 348 -37.63 -44.82 7.10
C GLU A 348 -38.35 -44.63 8.48
N PRO A 349 -39.13 -43.57 8.79
CA PRO A 349 -39.15 -42.16 8.33
C PRO A 349 -39.38 -41.08 9.45
N ALA A 350 -39.30 -39.79 9.06
CA ALA A 350 -40.03 -38.62 9.61
C ALA A 350 -39.81 -38.16 11.09
N VAL A 351 -40.10 -36.92 11.53
CA VAL A 351 -40.81 -35.75 10.93
C VAL A 351 -39.93 -34.48 11.01
N VAL A 352 -40.13 -33.50 10.13
CA VAL A 352 -39.33 -32.26 10.01
C VAL A 352 -40.18 -30.98 10.05
N ALA A 353 -39.68 -29.96 10.76
CA ALA A 353 -39.84 -28.52 10.50
C ALA A 353 -38.62 -27.82 11.14
N GLY A 354 -38.08 -26.68 10.69
CA GLY A 354 -38.44 -25.74 9.62
C GLY A 354 -37.96 -24.34 10.08
N GLY A 355 -37.33 -23.47 9.26
CA GLY A 355 -36.99 -23.56 7.83
C GLY A 355 -35.57 -23.04 7.51
N HIS A 356 -35.38 -22.51 6.30
CA HIS A 356 -34.09 -22.04 5.77
C HIS A 356 -34.11 -20.54 5.48
N GLU A 357 -32.93 -19.93 5.42
CA GLU A 357 -32.67 -18.90 4.40
C GLU A 357 -31.19 -18.88 4.00
N THR A 358 -30.90 -19.13 2.72
CA THR A 358 -29.54 -19.07 2.14
C THR A 358 -29.59 -18.73 0.66
N ALA A 359 -29.04 -17.56 0.28
CA ALA A 359 -28.57 -17.25 -1.07
C ALA A 359 -27.16 -16.62 -0.93
N ALA A 360 -26.14 -16.86 -1.76
CA ALA A 360 -26.04 -17.39 -3.12
C ALA A 360 -26.43 -16.40 -4.24
N THR A 361 -25.50 -15.50 -4.56
CA THR A 361 -25.39 -14.91 -5.90
C THR A 361 -23.91 -14.72 -6.25
N ALA A 362 -23.53 -15.06 -7.47
CA ALA A 362 -22.21 -14.79 -8.03
C ALA A 362 -22.36 -13.99 -9.33
N VAL A 363 -21.29 -13.28 -9.68
CA VAL A 363 -21.20 -12.32 -10.79
C VAL A 363 -21.53 -12.94 -12.16
N ALA A 364 -22.56 -12.40 -12.82
CA ALA A 364 -22.72 -12.29 -14.28
C ALA A 364 -23.74 -11.15 -14.57
N ALA A 365 -23.82 -10.65 -15.80
CA ALA A 365 -24.50 -9.37 -16.10
C ALA A 365 -25.65 -9.47 -17.13
N VAL A 366 -26.72 -8.68 -16.90
CA VAL A 366 -27.43 -7.79 -17.88
C VAL A 366 -28.08 -8.45 -19.12
N ALA A 367 -29.32 -8.15 -19.56
CA ALA A 367 -30.18 -6.96 -19.39
C ALA A 367 -31.72 -7.22 -19.39
N THR A 368 -32.50 -6.29 -18.82
CA THR A 368 -33.80 -5.66 -19.24
C THR A 368 -34.90 -6.44 -20.02
N VAL A 369 -36.19 -6.05 -20.09
CA VAL A 369 -36.91 -4.75 -19.99
C VAL A 369 -38.34 -4.95 -19.43
N GLU A 370 -38.92 -3.95 -18.76
CA GLU A 370 -40.37 -3.65 -18.86
C GLU A 370 -40.64 -2.13 -18.67
N GLY A 371 -41.73 -1.61 -19.24
CA GLY A 371 -42.23 -0.22 -19.11
C GLY A 371 -43.76 -0.23 -18.84
N PRO A 372 -44.55 0.86 -19.03
CA PRO A 372 -44.34 2.15 -19.71
C PRO A 372 -44.54 3.37 -18.72
N VAL A 373 -44.81 4.66 -19.02
CA VAL A 373 -45.58 5.39 -20.07
C VAL A 373 -45.14 6.87 -20.24
N ALA A 374 -45.10 7.38 -21.49
CA ALA A 374 -45.15 8.79 -21.98
C ALA A 374 -44.02 9.81 -21.62
N ALA A 375 -43.59 10.73 -22.52
CA ALA A 375 -43.78 10.85 -23.98
C ALA A 375 -42.77 11.84 -24.66
N ALA A 376 -42.41 11.55 -25.93
CA ALA A 376 -41.87 12.42 -27.02
C ALA A 376 -40.56 13.24 -26.82
N GLU A 377 -39.70 13.51 -27.82
CA GLU A 377 -39.39 12.97 -29.19
C GLU A 377 -37.90 13.34 -29.57
N PRO A 378 -37.27 12.80 -30.66
CA PRO A 378 -35.80 12.58 -30.71
C PRO A 378 -34.98 13.37 -31.78
N GLU A 379 -33.64 13.16 -31.86
CA GLU A 379 -32.90 12.76 -33.11
C GLU A 379 -31.37 12.41 -32.94
N ARG A 380 -30.94 11.29 -33.58
CA ARG A 380 -29.65 10.94 -34.30
C ARG A 380 -28.22 10.74 -33.65
N GLU A 381 -27.66 9.52 -33.91
CA GLU A 381 -26.32 9.13 -34.49
C GLU A 381 -24.96 9.35 -33.73
N ALA A 382 -23.76 8.76 -34.00
CA ALA A 382 -23.23 7.49 -34.61
C ALA A 382 -21.64 7.45 -34.57
N VAL A 383 -20.80 6.49 -35.06
CA VAL A 383 -20.52 5.05 -34.67
C VAL A 383 -19.13 4.50 -35.22
N SER A 384 -18.41 3.61 -34.48
CA SER A 384 -17.42 2.52 -34.90
C SER A 384 -15.89 2.68 -35.28
N ALA A 385 -15.08 1.66 -34.84
CA ALA A 385 -14.04 0.77 -35.49
C ALA A 385 -12.65 1.20 -36.13
N GLY A 386 -11.68 0.23 -36.27
CA GLY A 386 -10.42 0.34 -37.12
C GLY A 386 -9.17 -0.59 -36.88
N ALA A 387 -8.30 -0.84 -37.90
CA ALA A 387 -7.03 -1.68 -37.94
C ALA A 387 -6.06 -1.27 -39.13
N PRO A 388 -5.00 -1.98 -39.67
CA PRO A 388 -4.27 -3.26 -39.35
C PRO A 388 -2.69 -3.34 -39.60
N ALA A 389 -2.06 -4.55 -39.47
CA ALA A 389 -0.92 -5.17 -40.25
C ALA A 389 0.61 -4.89 -39.99
N ALA A 390 1.64 -5.62 -40.52
CA ALA A 390 1.99 -7.06 -40.85
C ALA A 390 3.50 -7.12 -41.39
N ALA A 391 4.30 -8.16 -41.77
CA ALA A 391 4.32 -9.65 -41.94
C ALA A 391 5.80 -10.23 -42.11
N ALA A 392 5.99 -11.56 -42.37
CA ALA A 392 7.23 -12.31 -42.82
C ALA A 392 8.40 -12.58 -41.80
N GLY A 393 9.41 -13.47 -41.99
CA GLY A 393 9.85 -14.41 -43.07
C GLY A 393 10.98 -15.44 -42.66
N PRO A 394 11.55 -16.33 -43.53
CA PRO A 394 12.22 -17.63 -43.16
C PRO A 394 13.65 -17.99 -43.74
N ALA A 395 14.37 -19.01 -43.17
CA ALA A 395 15.47 -19.85 -43.75
C ALA A 395 15.88 -21.06 -42.82
N ASP A 396 16.58 -22.10 -43.32
CA ASP A 396 16.74 -23.48 -42.72
C ASP A 396 18.05 -23.83 -41.92
N VAL A 397 18.00 -24.90 -41.10
CA VAL A 397 18.90 -26.10 -41.09
C VAL A 397 18.54 -27.15 -39.98
N SER A 398 18.91 -28.42 -40.18
CA SER A 398 18.32 -29.68 -39.66
C SER A 398 18.85 -30.30 -38.32
N ILE A 399 17.93 -30.87 -37.50
CA ILE A 399 17.72 -32.31 -37.12
C ILE A 399 18.97 -33.24 -36.97
N PRO A 400 19.09 -34.22 -36.01
CA PRO A 400 18.07 -34.93 -35.19
C PRO A 400 18.34 -35.11 -33.66
N ALA A 401 17.41 -35.80 -32.97
CA ALA A 401 17.51 -36.40 -31.62
C ALA A 401 18.01 -37.89 -31.70
N PRO A 402 17.89 -38.83 -30.72
CA PRO A 402 17.25 -38.87 -29.38
C PRO A 402 18.28 -39.27 -28.25
N ALA A 403 18.05 -39.99 -27.12
CA ALA A 403 16.92 -40.73 -26.54
C ALA A 403 17.04 -40.97 -25.01
N LEU A 404 15.90 -41.25 -24.36
CA LEU A 404 15.60 -42.08 -23.15
C LEU A 404 16.43 -42.03 -21.83
N ALA A 405 15.74 -42.28 -20.71
CA ALA A 405 16.27 -42.43 -19.35
C ALA A 405 16.55 -43.91 -18.98
N PRO A 406 17.18 -44.20 -17.82
CA PRO A 406 16.35 -44.53 -16.64
C PRO A 406 16.93 -44.09 -15.26
N ALA A 407 16.20 -44.41 -14.19
CA ALA A 407 16.63 -44.41 -12.78
C ALA A 407 17.07 -45.85 -12.35
N PRO A 408 17.52 -46.17 -11.10
CA PRO A 408 17.64 -45.35 -9.89
C PRO A 408 19.03 -45.44 -9.19
N ALA A 409 19.10 -45.09 -7.90
CA ALA A 409 20.32 -45.11 -7.06
C ALA A 409 20.71 -46.50 -6.53
N PRO A 410 21.94 -46.65 -6.01
CA PRO A 410 22.10 -47.09 -4.62
C PRO A 410 23.15 -46.26 -3.83
N ALA A 411 23.47 -46.68 -2.60
CA ALA A 411 24.35 -45.95 -1.68
C ALA A 411 25.45 -46.84 -1.05
N ALA A 412 26.47 -46.15 -0.50
CA ALA A 412 27.41 -46.57 0.55
C ALA A 412 28.50 -47.62 0.26
N ALA A 413 29.75 -47.16 0.38
CA ALA A 413 30.87 -47.88 1.01
C ALA A 413 31.80 -46.84 1.67
N ALA A 414 32.55 -47.02 2.78
CA ALA A 414 32.52 -47.91 3.97
C ALA A 414 33.96 -48.32 4.36
N VAL A 415 34.52 -47.69 5.40
CA VAL A 415 35.70 -48.12 6.18
C VAL A 415 35.44 -47.62 7.61
N HIS A 416 34.93 -48.42 8.56
CA HIS A 416 35.63 -49.38 9.45
C HIS A 416 36.52 -48.72 10.52
N VAL A 417 36.60 -49.14 11.80
CA VAL A 417 35.81 -50.02 12.72
C VAL A 417 36.53 -50.00 14.12
N PRO A 418 36.09 -50.61 15.24
CA PRO A 418 34.76 -50.89 15.86
C PRO A 418 34.54 -49.95 17.10
N VAL A 419 33.45 -49.88 17.87
CA VAL A 419 32.58 -50.85 18.61
C VAL A 419 33.29 -51.70 19.70
N ALA A 420 33.00 -51.37 20.96
CA ALA A 420 32.95 -52.32 22.09
C ALA A 420 32.03 -51.73 23.18
N ALA A 421 31.23 -52.58 23.85
CA ALA A 421 30.35 -52.17 24.95
C ALA A 421 30.31 -53.28 26.01
N MET A 422 30.30 -52.90 27.30
CA MET A 422 30.13 -53.85 28.40
C MET A 422 29.59 -53.18 29.66
N ALA A 423 28.70 -53.88 30.35
CA ALA A 423 28.23 -53.61 31.72
C ALA A 423 28.91 -54.66 32.66
N PRO A 424 28.59 -54.78 33.98
CA PRO A 424 27.63 -54.02 34.80
C PRO A 424 28.08 -53.65 36.24
N GLY A 425 27.25 -52.85 36.92
CA GLY A 425 27.05 -52.91 38.38
C GLY A 425 28.08 -52.23 39.30
N GLY A 426 27.79 -52.26 40.62
CA GLY A 426 28.69 -51.84 41.70
C GLY A 426 28.19 -50.67 42.57
N HIS A 427 28.13 -50.88 43.90
CA HIS A 427 27.93 -49.80 44.89
C HIS A 427 29.25 -49.08 45.22
N GLY A 428 29.19 -47.87 45.77
CA GLY A 428 30.33 -47.27 46.49
C GLY A 428 30.19 -45.76 46.69
N GLY A 429 30.39 -45.27 47.92
CA GLY A 429 30.34 -43.84 48.24
C GLY A 429 31.72 -43.15 48.24
N ALA A 430 31.75 -41.95 48.81
CA ALA A 430 32.90 -41.06 49.05
C ALA A 430 33.31 -40.06 47.94
N VAL A 431 34.11 -39.08 48.37
CA VAL A 431 34.31 -37.70 47.86
C VAL A 431 35.73 -37.26 48.33
N PRO A 432 36.45 -36.26 47.77
CA PRO A 432 36.34 -35.49 46.51
C PRO A 432 37.61 -35.66 45.60
N TYR A 433 37.75 -34.88 44.51
CA TYR A 433 38.88 -33.91 44.36
C TYR A 433 38.73 -32.93 43.17
N ALA A 434 39.33 -31.75 43.33
CA ALA A 434 39.69 -30.69 42.36
C ALA A 434 39.02 -30.59 40.97
N ALA A 435 38.37 -29.45 40.71
CA ALA A 435 38.15 -28.89 39.37
C ALA A 435 39.08 -27.67 39.14
N PRO A 436 39.55 -27.40 37.90
CA PRO A 436 40.52 -26.34 37.63
C PRO A 436 39.94 -24.91 37.65
N LEU A 437 40.77 -23.91 37.98
CA LEU A 437 40.37 -22.50 38.00
C LEU A 437 40.03 -21.97 36.60
N VAL A 438 38.74 -21.72 36.34
CA VAL A 438 38.31 -20.82 35.26
C VAL A 438 38.38 -19.38 35.76
N MET A 439 39.14 -18.51 35.10
CA MET A 439 39.24 -17.10 35.52
C MET A 439 37.87 -16.40 35.50
N PRO A 440 37.47 -15.69 36.58
CA PRO A 440 36.07 -15.27 36.85
C PRO A 440 35.56 -14.10 35.98
N GLY A 441 36.17 -13.85 34.82
CA GLY A 441 35.82 -12.76 33.91
C GLY A 441 35.86 -13.11 32.43
N MET A 442 36.08 -14.38 32.03
CA MET A 442 36.02 -14.79 30.62
C MET A 442 34.58 -15.09 30.19
N GLY A 443 33.82 -15.83 31.00
CA GLY A 443 32.41 -16.15 30.74
C GLY A 443 31.51 -14.93 30.52
N LYS A 444 31.69 -13.83 31.28
CA LYS A 444 30.95 -12.57 31.07
C LYS A 444 31.28 -11.88 29.73
N LEU A 445 32.48 -12.08 29.20
CA LEU A 445 32.92 -11.49 27.93
C LEU A 445 32.40 -12.33 26.75
N VAL A 446 32.43 -13.66 26.87
CA VAL A 446 31.78 -14.60 25.93
C VAL A 446 30.27 -14.39 25.90
N ALA A 447 29.60 -14.35 27.05
CA ALA A 447 28.16 -14.10 27.14
C ALA A 447 27.78 -12.73 26.56
N GLY A 448 28.57 -11.68 26.85
CA GLY A 448 28.41 -10.36 26.24
C GLY A 448 28.53 -10.42 24.71
N CYS A 449 29.57 -11.07 24.18
CA CYS A 449 29.77 -11.29 22.76
C CYS A 449 28.58 -11.99 22.11
N VAL A 450 28.11 -13.11 22.68
CA VAL A 450 26.95 -13.87 22.19
C VAL A 450 25.68 -13.00 22.17
N ILE A 451 25.38 -12.29 23.27
CA ILE A 451 24.23 -11.36 23.34
C ILE A 451 24.32 -10.30 22.23
N GLY A 452 25.51 -9.74 22.00
CA GLY A 452 25.74 -8.76 20.95
C GLY A 452 25.57 -9.32 19.55
N VAL A 453 26.17 -10.47 19.24
CA VAL A 453 26.02 -11.15 17.94
C VAL A 453 24.56 -11.50 17.68
N SER A 454 23.84 -12.04 18.66
CA SER A 454 22.40 -12.33 18.53
C SER A 454 21.57 -11.06 18.32
N GLY A 455 21.80 -10.00 19.10
CA GLY A 455 21.10 -8.72 18.93
C GLY A 455 21.37 -8.07 17.56
N GLY A 456 22.63 -8.10 17.11
CA GLY A 456 23.03 -7.65 15.77
C GLY A 456 22.44 -8.49 14.65
N PHE A 457 22.33 -9.81 14.83
CA PHE A 457 21.66 -10.71 13.90
C PHE A 457 20.18 -10.38 13.76
N PHE A 458 19.43 -10.22 14.86
CA PHE A 458 18.00 -9.88 14.77
C PHE A 458 17.74 -8.47 14.21
N ALA A 459 18.53 -7.47 14.61
CA ALA A 459 18.44 -6.12 14.03
C ALA A 459 18.81 -6.10 12.55
N GLY A 460 19.87 -6.81 12.18
CA GLY A 460 20.32 -6.98 10.80
C GLY A 460 19.34 -7.74 9.93
N LEU A 461 18.66 -8.76 10.48
CA LEU A 461 17.62 -9.52 9.77
C LEU A 461 16.41 -8.63 9.45
N MET A 462 15.95 -7.80 10.39
CA MET A 462 14.88 -6.83 10.14
C MET A 462 15.31 -5.78 9.11
N ALA A 463 16.51 -5.18 9.25
CA ALA A 463 17.02 -4.21 8.30
C ALA A 463 17.23 -4.81 6.89
N ALA A 464 17.69 -6.06 6.81
CA ALA A 464 17.82 -6.81 5.56
C ALA A 464 16.46 -7.13 4.92
N VAL A 465 15.42 -7.43 5.71
CA VAL A 465 14.05 -7.59 5.19
C VAL A 465 13.57 -6.29 4.54
N PHE A 466 13.69 -5.15 5.21
CA PHE A 466 13.34 -3.85 4.61
C PHE A 466 14.17 -3.53 3.35
N ALA A 467 15.48 -3.76 3.38
CA ALA A 467 16.35 -3.60 2.21
C ALA A 467 15.97 -4.53 1.04
N SER A 468 15.55 -5.77 1.31
CA SER A 468 15.13 -6.73 0.28
C SER A 468 13.83 -6.31 -0.43
N VAL A 469 12.97 -5.55 0.25
CA VAL A 469 11.72 -5.03 -0.31
C VAL A 469 11.97 -3.79 -1.19
N GLY A 470 12.86 -2.87 -0.78
CA GLY A 470 13.07 -1.59 -1.46
C GLY A 470 14.29 -1.47 -2.38
N LEU A 471 15.36 -2.24 -2.16
CA LEU A 471 16.68 -2.03 -2.80
C LEU A 471 17.27 -3.26 -3.51
N GLY A 472 16.59 -4.41 -3.46
CA GLY A 472 17.02 -5.65 -4.12
C GLY A 472 17.94 -6.55 -3.28
N GLY A 473 18.10 -7.80 -3.73
CA GLY A 473 18.64 -8.89 -2.90
C GLY A 473 20.07 -8.70 -2.40
N GLY A 474 20.98 -8.14 -3.22
CA GLY A 474 22.38 -7.95 -2.83
C GLY A 474 22.57 -6.98 -1.65
N ALA A 475 21.75 -5.93 -1.58
CA ALA A 475 21.80 -4.96 -0.49
C ALA A 475 21.39 -5.59 0.86
N ALA A 476 20.41 -6.50 0.86
CA ALA A 476 19.93 -7.18 2.06
C ALA A 476 21.03 -8.01 2.74
N VAL A 477 21.83 -8.75 1.95
CA VAL A 477 22.94 -9.57 2.48
C VAL A 477 24.03 -8.67 3.11
N LEU A 478 24.38 -7.57 2.46
CA LEU A 478 25.38 -6.63 2.98
C LEU A 478 24.93 -5.98 4.30
N VAL A 479 23.66 -5.55 4.37
CA VAL A 479 23.05 -4.98 5.59
C VAL A 479 23.06 -5.98 6.74
N LEU A 480 22.69 -7.24 6.49
CA LEU A 480 22.72 -8.29 7.51
C LEU A 480 24.13 -8.47 8.11
N ILE A 481 25.16 -8.55 7.26
CA ILE A 481 26.56 -8.72 7.68
C ILE A 481 27.04 -7.53 8.54
N VAL A 482 26.76 -6.29 8.10
CA VAL A 482 27.17 -5.08 8.83
C VAL A 482 26.57 -5.03 10.25
N PHE A 483 25.28 -5.38 10.39
CA PHE A 483 24.62 -5.38 11.70
C PHE A 483 25.07 -6.52 12.62
N ILE A 484 25.38 -7.71 12.08
CA ILE A 484 25.98 -8.82 12.86
C ILE A 484 27.33 -8.40 13.44
N LEU A 485 28.21 -7.80 12.63
CA LEU A 485 29.53 -7.34 13.05
C LEU A 485 29.45 -6.21 14.09
N ALA A 486 28.57 -5.23 13.86
CA ALA A 486 28.31 -4.15 14.82
C ALA A 486 27.76 -4.68 16.16
N GLY A 487 26.88 -5.69 16.11
CA GLY A 487 26.36 -6.37 17.30
C GLY A 487 27.45 -7.06 18.11
N GLY A 488 28.28 -7.89 17.48
CA GLY A 488 29.39 -8.58 18.17
C GLY A 488 30.40 -7.63 18.82
N PHE A 489 30.69 -6.50 18.16
CA PHE A 489 31.49 -5.42 18.74
C PHE A 489 30.82 -4.79 19.98
N PHE A 490 29.52 -4.50 19.91
CA PHE A 490 28.78 -3.95 21.05
C PHE A 490 28.68 -4.95 22.23
N GLY A 491 28.55 -6.25 21.92
CA GLY A 491 28.50 -7.32 22.91
C GLY A 491 29.81 -7.52 23.68
N THR A 492 30.94 -7.57 22.96
CA THR A 492 32.28 -7.64 23.59
C THR A 492 32.57 -6.40 24.43
N TRP A 493 32.18 -5.21 23.96
CA TRP A 493 32.24 -3.95 24.72
C TRP A 493 31.42 -4.00 26.02
N ALA A 494 30.16 -4.46 25.96
CA ALA A 494 29.30 -4.60 27.13
C ALA A 494 29.87 -5.62 28.14
N GLY A 495 30.39 -6.75 27.65
CA GLY A 495 31.07 -7.76 28.46
C GLY A 495 32.26 -7.17 29.22
N ALA A 496 33.14 -6.42 28.55
CA ALA A 496 34.27 -5.75 29.16
C ALA A 496 33.86 -4.67 30.19
N ALA A 497 32.82 -3.88 29.88
CA ALA A 497 32.27 -2.87 30.79
C ALA A 497 31.63 -3.49 32.06
N SER A 498 31.07 -4.71 31.96
CA SER A 498 30.57 -5.44 33.12
C SER A 498 31.69 -5.94 34.04
N ARG A 499 32.81 -6.44 33.46
CA ARG A 499 33.98 -6.90 34.21
C ARG A 499 34.55 -5.76 35.05
N ARG A 500 34.69 -4.56 34.47
CA ARG A 500 35.22 -3.38 35.15
C ARG A 500 34.39 -2.99 36.39
N ARG A 501 33.06 -2.87 36.24
CA ARG A 501 32.16 -2.59 37.38
C ARG A 501 32.24 -3.64 38.48
N SER A 502 32.33 -4.93 38.14
CA SER A 502 32.49 -5.97 39.18
C SER A 502 33.83 -5.93 39.92
N ILE A 503 34.89 -5.33 39.34
CA ILE A 503 36.16 -5.09 40.03
C ILE A 503 36.02 -3.87 40.96
N GLU A 504 35.39 -2.79 40.48
CA GLU A 504 35.11 -1.57 41.25
C GLU A 504 34.21 -1.88 42.47
N GLU A 505 33.18 -2.72 42.31
CA GLU A 505 32.35 -3.22 43.42
C GLU A 505 33.10 -4.12 44.40
N ALA A 506 33.99 -5.00 43.92
CA ALA A 506 34.78 -5.86 44.80
C ALA A 506 35.74 -5.03 45.68
N LEU A 507 36.39 -4.02 45.08
CA LEU A 507 37.26 -3.09 45.78
C LEU A 507 36.48 -2.28 46.84
N ALA A 508 35.28 -1.82 46.50
CA ALA A 508 34.40 -1.10 47.43
C ALA A 508 33.95 -1.96 48.62
N ARG A 509 33.64 -3.26 48.40
CA ARG A 509 33.33 -4.21 49.48
C ARG A 509 34.55 -4.44 50.39
N GLN A 510 35.72 -4.68 49.81
CA GLN A 510 36.96 -4.85 50.58
C GLN A 510 37.29 -3.61 51.43
N GLN A 511 37.04 -2.39 50.92
CA GLN A 511 37.18 -1.15 51.69
C GLN A 511 36.11 -0.99 52.79
N ALA A 512 34.87 -1.43 52.54
CA ALA A 512 33.80 -1.40 53.55
C ALA A 512 34.05 -2.39 54.70
N ASP A 513 34.54 -3.59 54.39
CA ASP A 513 34.83 -4.62 55.39
C ASP A 513 36.13 -4.32 56.16
N ALA A 514 37.14 -3.71 55.52
CA ALA A 514 38.28 -3.13 56.23
C ALA A 514 37.87 -2.02 57.22
N ARG A 515 36.91 -1.16 56.84
CA ARG A 515 36.34 -0.16 57.76
C ARG A 515 35.54 -0.80 58.91
N ARG A 516 34.83 -1.90 58.67
CA ARG A 516 34.13 -2.65 59.74
C ARG A 516 35.11 -3.29 60.72
N ALA A 517 36.18 -3.91 60.23
CA ALA A 517 37.23 -4.47 61.07
C ALA A 517 37.86 -3.40 61.97
N ALA A 518 38.22 -2.24 61.39
CA ALA A 518 38.78 -1.11 62.14
C ALA A 518 37.82 -0.49 63.19
N VAL A 519 36.50 -0.70 63.05
CA VAL A 519 35.49 -0.28 64.04
C VAL A 519 35.28 -1.31 65.15
N MET A 520 35.61 -2.59 64.91
CA MET A 520 35.56 -3.65 65.94
C MET A 520 36.86 -3.77 66.74
N SER A 521 38.02 -3.50 66.13
CA SER A 521 39.29 -3.38 66.86
C SER A 521 39.41 -1.98 67.47
N GLY A 522 39.09 -1.83 68.77
CA GLY A 522 39.07 -0.55 69.47
C GLY A 522 40.45 0.10 69.67
N HIS A 523 41.04 0.63 68.59
CA HIS A 523 42.27 1.41 68.58
C HIS A 523 42.10 2.66 67.71
N THR A 524 42.29 3.83 68.30
CA THR A 524 42.30 5.11 67.59
C THR A 524 43.59 5.28 66.79
N ILE A 525 43.54 5.05 65.48
CA ILE A 525 44.62 5.41 64.56
C ILE A 525 44.40 6.85 64.08
N ASP A 526 45.33 7.74 64.43
CA ASP A 526 45.32 9.15 64.03
C ASP A 526 45.53 9.30 62.51
N THR A 527 44.71 10.12 61.87
CA THR A 527 44.72 10.34 60.42
C THR A 527 45.73 11.42 60.01
N LYS A 528 47.03 11.21 60.27
CA LYS A 528 48.13 11.98 59.62
C LYS A 528 49.52 11.36 59.82
N GLN A 529 49.94 10.51 58.88
CA GLN A 529 51.05 10.80 57.93
C GLN A 529 51.52 9.53 57.20
N VAL A 530 51.42 9.54 55.88
CA VAL A 530 52.47 8.95 55.02
C VAL A 530 53.44 10.09 54.69
N ALA A 531 54.73 9.80 54.69
CA ALA A 531 55.78 10.82 54.86
C ALA A 531 56.08 11.67 53.62
N VAL A 532 56.52 12.92 53.88
CA VAL A 532 57.57 13.63 53.14
C VAL A 532 58.50 14.26 54.19
N ASN A 533 59.81 14.29 53.93
CA ASN A 533 60.86 14.53 54.93
C ASN A 533 61.05 16.03 55.31
N GLN A 534 61.35 16.33 56.58
CA GLN A 534 62.57 17.02 57.09
C GLN A 534 62.37 17.75 58.47
N PRO A 535 63.45 17.96 59.27
CA PRO A 535 63.42 18.57 60.64
C PRO A 535 64.05 20.00 60.68
N PRO A 536 64.25 20.68 61.85
CA PRO A 536 63.57 20.64 63.17
C PRO A 536 63.16 22.04 63.76
N LEU A 537 62.22 22.07 64.75
CA LEU A 537 62.13 22.90 66.00
C LEU A 537 62.38 24.47 66.00
N PRO A 538 61.95 25.26 67.02
CA PRO A 538 60.70 25.26 67.82
C PRO A 538 60.11 26.67 68.22
N GLN A 539 58.97 26.68 68.96
CA GLN A 539 58.46 27.67 69.97
C GLN A 539 57.44 28.81 69.67
N VAL A 540 56.78 29.23 70.79
CA VAL A 540 56.05 30.49 71.16
C VAL A 540 54.50 30.47 71.16
N GLN A 541 53.89 31.26 72.07
CA GLN A 541 52.56 31.12 72.69
C GLN A 541 51.58 32.31 72.42
N GLY A 542 50.29 32.13 72.78
CA GLY A 542 49.32 33.21 73.10
C GLY A 542 48.19 33.43 72.07
N SER A 543 47.01 33.98 72.40
CA SER A 543 46.38 34.29 73.72
C SER A 543 44.85 34.57 73.56
N GLN A 544 44.15 34.91 74.65
CA GLN A 544 42.68 35.13 74.82
C GLN A 544 42.46 36.43 75.67
N PRO A 545 41.24 36.90 76.09
CA PRO A 545 39.83 36.78 75.65
C PRO A 545 39.02 38.14 75.73
N HIS A 546 37.71 38.09 76.07
CA HIS A 546 36.72 39.15 76.50
C HIS A 546 35.80 39.78 75.41
N ALA A 547 34.58 40.32 75.65
CA ALA A 547 33.45 40.15 76.61
C ALA A 547 32.24 41.00 76.07
N ALA A 548 30.98 41.13 76.57
CA ALA A 548 30.19 40.64 77.72
C ALA A 548 28.66 40.57 77.36
N GLN A 549 27.72 40.61 78.32
CA GLN A 549 26.23 40.73 78.18
C GLN A 549 25.63 41.56 79.38
N PRO A 550 24.29 41.80 79.62
CA PRO A 550 23.17 40.80 79.76
C PRO A 550 21.73 41.29 79.36
N TYR A 551 20.67 40.57 79.83
CA TYR A 551 19.21 40.89 79.81
C TYR A 551 18.48 40.80 78.44
N GLY A 552 17.14 40.63 78.35
CA GLY A 552 16.07 40.36 79.34
C GLY A 552 14.79 41.21 79.10
N PRO A 553 13.54 40.83 79.51
CA PRO A 553 13.05 39.67 80.26
C PRO A 553 12.05 38.78 79.44
N GLN A 554 10.95 38.27 80.04
CA GLN A 554 9.95 37.33 79.46
C GLN A 554 8.53 37.47 80.09
N PRO A 555 7.49 36.74 79.60
CA PRO A 555 7.05 35.46 80.22
C PRO A 555 6.70 34.33 79.20
N GLN A 556 7.06 33.05 79.43
CA GLN A 556 6.29 31.92 80.05
C GLN A 556 4.97 31.52 79.33
N SER A 557 4.52 30.25 79.20
CA SER A 557 4.90 28.92 79.76
C SER A 557 4.56 27.81 78.71
N GLN A 558 4.84 26.49 78.81
CA GLN A 558 4.87 25.55 79.95
C GLN A 558 6.02 24.52 79.89
N LEU A 559 6.30 23.86 81.02
CA LEU A 559 7.32 22.83 81.23
C LEU A 559 6.72 21.61 81.93
N GLN A 560 7.06 20.41 81.47
CA GLN A 560 7.04 19.12 82.18
C GLN A 560 7.92 18.13 81.38
N GLY A 561 8.79 17.31 81.98
CA GLY A 561 9.24 17.24 83.37
C GLY A 561 10.07 15.96 83.56
N GLN A 562 11.37 16.06 83.87
CA GLN A 562 12.19 14.87 84.13
C GLN A 562 11.95 14.32 85.55
N GLN A 563 11.75 13.01 85.66
CA GLN A 563 11.89 12.26 86.91
C GLN A 563 12.90 11.12 86.72
N HIS A 564 13.60 10.76 87.79
CA HIS A 564 14.50 9.60 87.85
C HIS A 564 13.78 8.36 88.37
N GLY A 565 14.15 7.19 87.81
CA GLY A 565 14.19 5.93 88.56
C GLY A 565 12.94 5.03 88.53
N GLN A 566 12.96 4.05 87.62
CA GLN A 566 12.67 2.64 87.95
C GLN A 566 13.19 1.72 86.81
N PRO A 567 13.64 0.49 87.12
CA PRO A 567 14.11 -0.45 86.09
C PRO A 567 12.92 -1.12 85.39
N GLN A 568 12.59 -0.66 84.19
CA GLN A 568 11.62 -1.35 83.34
C GLN A 568 12.23 -2.66 82.81
N ALA A 569 11.51 -3.77 83.01
CA ALA A 569 11.96 -5.08 82.55
C ALA A 569 12.04 -5.15 81.02
N PHE A 570 12.98 -5.93 80.50
CA PHE A 570 13.08 -6.22 79.07
C PHE A 570 11.83 -6.96 78.58
N GLY A 571 10.92 -6.24 77.95
CA GLY A 571 9.93 -6.85 77.07
C GLY A 571 10.62 -7.53 75.87
N PRO A 572 9.99 -8.54 75.24
CA PRO A 572 10.53 -9.13 74.03
C PRO A 572 10.67 -8.07 72.93
N PRO A 573 11.69 -8.18 72.03
CA PRO A 573 11.88 -7.22 70.96
C PRO A 573 10.65 -7.15 70.07
N PRO A 574 10.33 -5.97 69.49
CA PRO A 574 9.20 -5.84 68.57
C PRO A 574 9.38 -6.82 67.40
N PRO A 575 8.30 -7.46 66.94
CA PRO A 575 8.38 -8.42 65.83
C PRO A 575 8.98 -7.72 64.60
N PRO A 576 9.77 -8.45 63.77
CA PRO A 576 10.33 -7.87 62.54
C PRO A 576 9.19 -7.33 61.66
N PRO A 577 9.38 -6.19 60.99
CA PRO A 577 8.34 -5.60 60.16
C PRO A 577 7.87 -6.62 59.13
N LEU A 578 6.55 -6.86 59.12
CA LEU A 578 5.90 -7.76 58.17
C LEU A 578 6.40 -7.46 56.75
N TYR A 579 6.93 -8.47 56.07
CA TYR A 579 7.41 -8.33 54.70
C TYR A 579 6.22 -8.04 53.78
N VAL A 580 5.94 -6.76 53.58
CA VAL A 580 5.08 -6.29 52.50
C VAL A 580 5.90 -6.44 51.22
N PRO A 581 5.55 -7.36 50.30
CA PRO A 581 6.25 -7.45 49.04
C PRO A 581 6.12 -6.11 48.30
N PRO A 582 7.21 -5.59 47.69
CA PRO A 582 7.12 -4.37 46.91
C PRO A 582 6.04 -4.56 45.82
N PRO A 583 5.16 -3.58 45.61
CA PRO A 583 4.06 -3.74 44.66
C PRO A 583 4.60 -4.04 43.27
N LEU A 584 3.94 -4.96 42.56
CA LEU A 584 4.32 -5.42 41.20
C LEU A 584 4.54 -4.27 40.20
N PHE A 585 3.94 -3.11 40.48
CA PHE A 585 4.30 -1.83 39.88
C PHE A 585 4.66 -0.84 41.00
N PRO A 586 5.93 -0.40 41.13
CA PRO A 586 6.27 0.69 42.04
C PRO A 586 5.55 1.97 41.59
N ARG A 587 4.94 2.69 42.54
CA ARG A 587 4.33 3.99 42.22
C ARG A 587 5.44 4.94 41.77
N PRO A 588 5.33 5.58 40.59
CA PRO A 588 6.26 6.65 40.25
C PRO A 588 6.06 7.82 41.21
N ASP A 589 7.16 8.45 41.64
CA ASP A 589 7.08 9.78 42.23
C ASP A 589 6.46 10.73 41.19
N LEU A 590 5.47 11.53 41.59
CA LEU A 590 4.77 12.49 40.74
C LEU A 590 4.67 13.84 41.46
N PRO A 591 4.61 14.97 40.73
CA PRO A 591 4.42 16.27 41.37
C PRO A 591 2.97 16.40 41.86
N GLU A 592 2.70 17.34 42.76
CA GLU A 592 1.32 17.67 43.13
C GLU A 592 0.54 18.19 41.90
N THR A 593 -0.70 17.72 41.72
CA THR A 593 -1.58 18.19 40.66
C THR A 593 -2.01 19.65 40.91
N PRO A 594 -1.84 20.56 39.94
CA PRO A 594 -2.39 21.90 40.04
C PRO A 594 -3.93 21.85 40.13
N ARG A 595 -4.52 22.62 41.05
CA ARG A 595 -5.99 22.61 41.28
C ARG A 595 -6.80 23.03 40.04
N TRP A 596 -6.20 23.80 39.13
CA TRP A 596 -6.81 24.20 37.86
C TRP A 596 -6.74 23.12 36.77
N LEU A 597 -5.88 22.11 36.89
CA LEU A 597 -5.62 21.14 35.82
C LEU A 597 -6.86 20.31 35.49
N LEU A 598 -7.57 19.80 36.49
CA LEU A 598 -8.72 18.93 36.28
C LEU A 598 -9.90 19.65 35.57
N PRO A 599 -10.35 20.85 35.99
CA PRO A 599 -11.36 21.58 35.22
C PRO A 599 -10.87 22.04 33.85
N ALA A 600 -9.58 22.38 33.68
CA ALA A 600 -9.02 22.72 32.37
C ALA A 600 -8.99 21.51 31.41
N ALA A 601 -8.62 20.33 31.90
CA ALA A 601 -8.63 19.09 31.13
C ALA A 601 -10.05 18.63 30.78
N ALA A 602 -11.01 18.79 31.69
CA ALA A 602 -12.43 18.55 31.41
C ALA A 602 -12.95 19.52 30.34
N GLY A 603 -12.65 20.82 30.44
CA GLY A 603 -13.05 21.83 29.45
C GLY A 603 -12.45 21.58 28.06
N ALA A 604 -11.14 21.32 27.98
CA ALA A 604 -10.47 20.98 26.73
C ALA A 604 -11.00 19.66 26.12
N GLY A 605 -11.27 18.66 26.95
CA GLY A 605 -11.88 17.39 26.53
C GLY A 605 -13.30 17.57 25.98
N VAL A 606 -14.17 18.36 26.64
CA VAL A 606 -15.53 18.66 26.14
C VAL A 606 -15.46 19.42 24.83
N PHE A 607 -14.61 20.45 24.73
CA PHE A 607 -14.45 21.22 23.50
C PHE A 607 -13.99 20.33 22.33
N ALA A 608 -13.02 19.44 22.56
CA ALA A 608 -12.59 18.47 21.55
C ALA A 608 -13.65 17.45 21.16
N ALA A 609 -14.42 16.95 22.13
CA ALA A 609 -15.53 16.02 21.90
C ALA A 609 -16.70 16.64 21.11
N VAL A 610 -16.81 17.97 21.06
CA VAL A 610 -17.69 18.69 20.13
C VAL A 610 -16.99 18.87 18.77
N ALA A 611 -15.76 19.40 18.79
CA ALA A 611 -15.09 19.99 17.63
C ALA A 611 -14.41 19.00 16.66
N ILE A 612 -14.07 17.77 17.06
CA ILE A 612 -13.31 16.82 16.23
C ILE A 612 -14.18 15.70 15.62
N PRO A 613 -15.05 14.98 16.36
CA PRO A 613 -15.76 13.83 15.82
C PRO A 613 -16.72 14.19 14.70
N ASP A 614 -16.87 13.31 13.73
CA ASP A 614 -17.82 13.46 12.61
C ASP A 614 -17.55 14.72 11.74
N ALA A 615 -16.29 15.18 11.69
CA ALA A 615 -15.84 16.32 10.91
C ALA A 615 -14.47 16.03 10.25
N ALA A 616 -14.30 16.46 9.00
CA ALA A 616 -13.01 16.43 8.31
C ALA A 616 -12.00 17.41 8.97
N PRO A 617 -10.67 17.20 8.83
CA PRO A 617 -9.66 18.11 9.36
C PRO A 617 -9.92 19.56 8.92
N GLY A 618 -9.97 20.46 9.89
CA GLY A 618 -10.51 21.81 9.72
C GLY A 618 -10.19 22.73 10.90
N LEU A 619 -10.82 23.90 10.92
CA LEU A 619 -10.72 24.89 11.98
C LEU A 619 -10.97 24.33 13.39
N GLY A 620 -11.87 23.34 13.54
CA GLY A 620 -12.14 22.67 14.82
C GLY A 620 -10.89 22.02 15.44
N LEU A 621 -10.06 21.37 14.63
CA LEU A 621 -8.80 20.75 15.10
C LEU A 621 -7.80 21.82 15.56
N VAL A 622 -7.69 22.92 14.82
CA VAL A 622 -6.80 24.05 15.16
C VAL A 622 -7.23 24.72 16.47
N LEU A 623 -8.52 24.95 16.65
CA LEU A 623 -9.07 25.52 17.88
C LEU A 623 -8.84 24.59 19.09
N VAL A 624 -8.97 23.26 18.94
CA VAL A 624 -8.64 22.31 20.02
C VAL A 624 -7.16 22.39 20.39
N ALA A 625 -6.26 22.44 19.41
CA ALA A 625 -4.83 22.58 19.68
C ALA A 625 -4.49 23.91 20.39
N LEU A 626 -5.14 25.01 20.01
CA LEU A 626 -5.01 26.30 20.67
C LEU A 626 -5.54 26.26 22.12
N VAL A 627 -6.68 25.62 22.37
CA VAL A 627 -7.25 25.42 23.72
C VAL A 627 -6.31 24.59 24.60
N VAL A 628 -5.76 23.48 24.08
CA VAL A 628 -4.79 22.64 24.80
C VAL A 628 -3.49 23.41 25.08
N ALA A 629 -2.97 24.17 24.12
CA ALA A 629 -1.78 25.01 24.30
C ALA A 629 -2.03 26.10 25.36
N ALA A 630 -3.15 26.83 25.27
CA ALA A 630 -3.52 27.86 26.22
C ALA A 630 -3.71 27.31 27.64
N ALA A 631 -4.34 26.14 27.79
CA ALA A 631 -4.50 25.47 29.07
C ALA A 631 -3.17 24.96 29.67
N ALA A 632 -2.15 24.71 28.84
CA ALA A 632 -0.80 24.35 29.30
C ALA A 632 0.07 25.57 29.67
N LEU A 633 -0.23 26.77 29.15
CA LEU A 633 0.57 27.99 29.40
C LEU A 633 0.90 28.24 30.88
N PRO A 634 -0.01 28.08 31.87
CA PRO A 634 0.32 28.37 33.28
C PRO A 634 1.41 27.46 33.88
N ALA A 635 1.63 26.27 33.30
CA ALA A 635 2.72 25.38 33.68
C ALA A 635 4.03 25.72 32.94
N VAL A 636 3.94 26.09 31.65
CA VAL A 636 5.08 26.40 30.78
C VAL A 636 5.68 27.79 31.05
N ALA A 637 4.83 28.77 31.41
CA ALA A 637 5.20 30.19 31.57
C ALA A 637 6.37 30.43 32.55
N ARG A 638 6.57 29.54 33.52
CA ARG A 638 7.67 29.60 34.50
C ARG A 638 9.05 29.25 33.93
N ARG A 639 9.12 28.76 32.68
CA ARG A 639 10.35 28.22 32.05
C ARG A 639 10.47 28.58 30.56
N VAL A 640 9.86 29.67 30.10
CA VAL A 640 9.89 30.07 28.68
C VAL A 640 11.33 30.37 28.25
N THR A 641 11.81 29.61 27.26
CA THR A 641 13.09 29.88 26.57
C THR A 641 12.85 30.33 25.14
N PRO A 642 13.83 30.94 24.44
CA PRO A 642 13.71 31.22 23.01
C PRO A 642 13.41 29.97 22.18
N TRP A 643 13.90 28.78 22.59
CA TRP A 643 13.57 27.50 21.96
C TRP A 643 12.11 27.08 22.22
N THR A 644 11.59 27.30 23.43
CA THR A 644 10.16 27.08 23.75
C THR A 644 9.26 27.94 22.86
N ILE A 645 9.61 29.21 22.66
CA ILE A 645 8.87 30.11 21.76
C ILE A 645 8.97 29.63 20.31
N ALA A 646 10.18 29.34 19.82
CA ALA A 646 10.40 28.92 18.44
C ALA A 646 9.68 27.59 18.12
N PHE A 647 9.83 26.56 18.96
CA PHE A 647 9.13 25.29 18.77
C PHE A 647 7.61 25.44 18.93
N GLY A 648 7.13 26.25 19.87
CA GLY A 648 5.70 26.51 20.07
C GLY A 648 5.07 27.25 18.88
N ALA A 649 5.73 28.27 18.34
CA ALA A 649 5.26 29.02 17.18
C ALA A 649 5.17 28.14 15.92
N ILE A 650 6.19 27.32 15.64
CA ILE A 650 6.16 26.40 14.49
C ILE A 650 5.22 25.22 14.74
N ALA A 651 5.01 24.77 15.98
CA ALA A 651 3.98 23.80 16.30
C ALA A 651 2.56 24.31 15.97
N VAL A 652 2.24 25.53 16.39
CA VAL A 652 0.95 26.17 16.06
C VAL A 652 0.83 26.45 14.56
N GLY A 653 1.90 26.90 13.90
CA GLY A 653 1.93 27.11 12.45
C GLY A 653 1.69 25.82 11.66
N LEU A 654 2.34 24.71 12.04
CA LEU A 654 2.11 23.41 11.41
C LEU A 654 0.68 22.89 11.65
N ILE A 655 0.11 23.04 12.85
CA ILE A 655 -1.26 22.60 13.10
C ILE A 655 -2.28 23.48 12.36
N SER A 656 -2.01 24.80 12.22
CA SER A 656 -2.93 25.71 11.52
C SER A 656 -3.14 25.36 10.04
N VAL A 657 -2.20 24.63 9.41
CA VAL A 657 -2.34 24.07 8.04
C VAL A 657 -3.68 23.37 7.83
N ALA A 658 -4.21 22.69 8.86
CA ALA A 658 -5.50 22.01 8.80
C ALA A 658 -6.72 22.93 8.57
N ALA A 659 -6.57 24.25 8.68
CA ALA A 659 -7.63 25.23 8.38
C ALA A 659 -7.47 25.94 7.01
N TRP A 660 -6.41 25.67 6.25
CA TRP A 660 -6.18 26.32 4.94
C TRP A 660 -5.51 25.44 3.86
N ARG A 661 -5.29 24.15 4.14
CA ARG A 661 -4.94 23.10 3.16
C ARG A 661 -5.83 21.89 3.38
N ASP A 662 -6.21 21.25 2.28
CA ASP A 662 -7.11 20.09 2.26
C ASP A 662 -6.41 18.80 1.78
N ALA A 663 -5.15 18.90 1.37
CA ALA A 663 -4.29 17.75 1.10
C ALA A 663 -4.05 16.92 2.39
N ASP A 664 -4.92 15.95 2.68
CA ASP A 664 -4.89 15.06 3.86
C ASP A 664 -3.48 14.52 4.20
N TRP A 665 -2.75 14.07 3.17
CA TRP A 665 -1.40 13.52 3.31
C TRP A 665 -0.40 14.53 3.89
N LEU A 666 -0.56 15.81 3.54
CA LEU A 666 0.24 16.93 4.03
C LEU A 666 -0.25 17.39 5.40
N VAL A 667 -1.57 17.50 5.59
CA VAL A 667 -2.19 17.87 6.87
C VAL A 667 -1.81 16.89 7.98
N ALA A 668 -1.85 15.58 7.71
CA ALA A 668 -1.44 14.55 8.66
C ALA A 668 0.05 14.68 9.07
N LEU A 669 0.95 14.95 8.11
CA LEU A 669 2.37 15.20 8.39
C LEU A 669 2.55 16.47 9.23
N CYS A 670 1.84 17.56 8.90
CA CYS A 670 1.93 18.83 9.62
C CYS A 670 1.38 18.71 11.04
N VAL A 671 0.24 18.06 11.24
CA VAL A 671 -0.34 17.81 12.57
C VAL A 671 0.58 16.93 13.44
N MET A 672 1.13 15.85 12.88
CA MET A 672 2.10 14.99 13.59
C MET A 672 3.38 15.76 13.95
N GLY A 673 3.93 16.53 13.01
CA GLY A 673 5.09 17.39 13.25
C GLY A 673 4.80 18.45 14.33
N GLY A 674 3.62 19.08 14.27
CA GLY A 674 3.16 20.08 15.24
C GLY A 674 3.05 19.53 16.66
N PHE A 675 2.46 18.34 16.84
CA PHE A 675 2.46 17.67 18.15
C PHE A 675 3.88 17.36 18.65
N GLY A 676 4.78 16.89 17.77
CA GLY A 676 6.18 16.62 18.12
C GLY A 676 6.97 17.88 18.54
N LEU A 677 6.76 19.00 17.86
CA LEU A 677 7.35 20.29 18.22
C LEU A 677 6.71 20.88 19.49
N GLY A 678 5.39 20.72 19.68
CA GLY A 678 4.69 21.12 20.90
C GLY A 678 5.22 20.38 22.13
N ALA A 679 5.43 19.06 22.01
CA ALA A 679 6.08 18.26 23.03
C ALA A 679 7.50 18.77 23.36
N LEU A 680 8.29 19.11 22.34
CA LEU A 680 9.64 19.70 22.52
C LEU A 680 9.63 21.09 23.17
N ALA A 681 8.67 21.94 22.82
CA ALA A 681 8.49 23.26 23.42
C ALA A 681 8.26 23.16 24.94
N VAL A 682 7.37 22.24 25.34
CA VAL A 682 7.00 21.99 26.74
C VAL A 682 8.06 21.20 27.51
N SER A 683 8.74 20.23 26.88
CA SER A 683 9.84 19.49 27.51
C SER A 683 11.13 20.31 27.65
N GLY A 684 11.17 21.54 27.12
CA GLY A 684 12.36 22.39 27.05
C GLY A 684 13.46 21.90 26.08
N ALA A 685 13.18 20.87 25.28
CA ALA A 685 14.11 20.18 24.36
C ALA A 685 15.52 19.94 24.95
N GLY A 686 15.76 18.78 25.56
CA GLY A 686 17.03 18.47 26.25
C GLY A 686 18.29 18.58 25.38
N ALA A 687 19.46 18.68 26.02
CA ALA A 687 20.74 18.87 25.37
C ALA A 687 21.17 17.67 24.51
N GLY A 688 21.36 17.90 23.21
CA GLY A 688 21.79 16.88 22.27
C GLY A 688 20.67 15.92 21.80
N TRP A 689 21.04 14.99 20.92
CA TRP A 689 20.09 14.11 20.23
C TRP A 689 19.16 13.32 21.16
N LEU A 690 19.68 12.75 22.25
CA LEU A 690 18.87 11.96 23.18
C LEU A 690 17.86 12.82 23.97
N GLY A 691 18.20 14.08 24.25
CA GLY A 691 17.30 15.05 24.87
C GLY A 691 16.17 15.51 23.94
N VAL A 692 16.47 15.65 22.65
CA VAL A 692 15.45 15.93 21.61
C VAL A 692 14.54 14.73 21.37
N ILE A 693 15.09 13.51 21.21
CA ILE A 693 14.29 12.29 21.00
C ILE A 693 13.36 12.03 22.19
N ARG A 694 13.87 12.12 23.43
CA ARG A 694 13.04 11.99 24.64
C ARG A 694 12.08 13.16 24.83
N GLY A 695 12.42 14.36 24.38
CA GLY A 695 11.55 15.53 24.41
C GLY A 695 10.33 15.39 23.50
N GLY A 696 10.54 15.01 22.23
CA GLY A 696 9.43 14.75 21.29
C GLY A 696 8.52 13.60 21.75
N ALA A 697 9.10 12.52 22.29
CA ALA A 697 8.33 11.40 22.84
C ALA A 697 7.75 11.67 24.26
N SER A 698 8.08 12.79 24.90
CA SER A 698 7.84 12.99 26.34
C SER A 698 6.36 12.95 26.72
N VAL A 699 5.49 13.58 25.93
CA VAL A 699 4.04 13.66 26.20
C VAL A 699 3.41 12.28 26.06
N LEU A 700 3.71 11.54 24.99
CA LEU A 700 3.21 10.18 24.75
C LEU A 700 3.65 9.21 25.87
N LEU A 701 4.93 9.24 26.25
CA LEU A 701 5.44 8.44 27.37
C LEU A 701 4.81 8.86 28.71
N SER A 702 4.47 10.14 28.86
CA SER A 702 3.83 10.67 30.07
C SER A 702 2.34 10.40 30.16
N MET A 703 1.68 9.85 29.12
CA MET A 703 0.30 9.37 29.24
C MET A 703 0.19 8.18 30.21
N ILE A 704 1.24 7.34 30.31
CA ILE A 704 1.27 6.17 31.20
C ILE A 704 1.07 6.57 32.68
N PRO A 705 1.80 7.56 33.25
CA PRO A 705 1.57 8.01 34.63
C PRO A 705 0.31 8.87 34.87
N VAL A 706 -0.43 9.33 33.85
CA VAL A 706 -1.62 10.21 34.03
C VAL A 706 -2.65 9.68 35.03
N PRO A 707 -3.03 8.40 35.06
CA PRO A 707 -4.02 7.89 36.01
C PRO A 707 -3.58 8.06 37.47
N TRP A 708 -2.30 7.86 37.77
CA TRP A 708 -1.75 8.08 39.12
C TRP A 708 -1.61 9.57 39.45
N PHE A 709 -1.27 10.40 38.46
CA PHE A 709 -1.21 11.86 38.63
C PHE A 709 -2.59 12.42 39.01
N LEU A 710 -3.63 12.09 38.22
CA LEU A 710 -5.00 12.55 38.47
C LEU A 710 -5.71 11.84 39.64
N ALA A 711 -5.17 10.74 40.17
CA ALA A 711 -5.83 9.96 41.24
C ALA A 711 -6.13 10.78 42.50
N ALA A 712 -5.25 11.70 42.91
CA ALA A 712 -5.45 12.50 44.11
C ALA A 712 -6.65 13.47 44.01
N PRO A 713 -6.73 14.39 43.02
CA PRO A 713 -7.89 15.28 42.87
C PRO A 713 -9.17 14.52 42.48
N LEU A 714 -9.07 13.45 41.68
CA LEU A 714 -10.24 12.64 41.31
C LEU A 714 -10.84 11.93 42.55
N LYS A 715 -9.98 11.43 43.47
CA LYS A 715 -10.42 10.88 44.75
C LYS A 715 -11.03 11.94 45.68
N GLN A 716 -10.54 13.19 45.66
CA GLN A 716 -11.16 14.29 46.42
C GLN A 716 -12.55 14.65 45.88
N LEU A 717 -12.76 14.55 44.56
CA LEU A 717 -14.07 14.75 43.94
C LEU A 717 -15.04 13.62 44.32
N THR A 718 -14.67 12.35 44.14
CA THR A 718 -15.55 11.22 44.49
C THR A 718 -15.79 11.07 45.99
N ALA A 719 -14.86 11.52 46.84
CA ALA A 719 -15.06 11.56 48.30
C ALA A 719 -16.07 12.62 48.77
N ARG A 720 -16.51 13.56 47.91
CA ARG A 720 -17.66 14.42 48.25
C ARG A 720 -18.94 13.58 48.29
N ARG A 721 -19.47 13.34 49.50
CA ARG A 721 -20.71 12.60 49.82
C ARG A 721 -21.97 12.97 49.00
N ARG A 722 -21.96 14.04 48.19
CA ARG A 722 -23.05 14.38 47.24
C ARG A 722 -23.04 13.57 45.94
N ILE A 723 -21.89 13.11 45.43
CA ILE A 723 -21.86 12.50 44.08
C ILE A 723 -22.45 11.08 44.09
N MET A 724 -22.07 10.23 45.05
CA MET A 724 -22.56 8.85 45.12
C MET A 724 -24.09 8.69 45.18
N PRO A 725 -24.87 9.47 45.96
CA PRO A 725 -26.33 9.39 45.91
C PRO A 725 -26.94 9.95 44.61
N ILE A 726 -26.26 10.85 43.89
CA ILE A 726 -26.72 11.32 42.57
C ILE A 726 -26.51 10.23 41.52
N VAL A 727 -25.34 9.57 41.50
CA VAL A 727 -25.05 8.45 40.60
C VAL A 727 -25.94 7.25 40.93
N GLY A 728 -26.14 6.95 42.21
CA GLY A 728 -27.10 5.92 42.67
C GLY A 728 -28.53 6.26 42.27
N GLY A 729 -28.97 7.51 42.45
CA GLY A 729 -30.29 7.97 42.04
C GLY A 729 -30.51 7.87 40.53
N LEU A 730 -29.53 8.28 39.71
CA LEU A 730 -29.56 8.11 38.25
C LEU A 730 -29.60 6.64 37.85
N GLY A 731 -28.79 5.77 38.49
CA GLY A 731 -28.80 4.33 38.24
C GLY A 731 -30.13 3.67 38.59
N ILE A 732 -30.73 4.03 39.74
CA ILE A 732 -32.07 3.55 40.14
C ILE A 732 -33.14 4.08 39.19
N THR A 733 -33.06 5.35 38.79
CA THR A 733 -34.00 5.95 37.83
C THR A 733 -33.91 5.27 36.46
N ALA A 734 -32.71 5.03 35.95
CA ALA A 734 -32.51 4.30 34.69
C ALA A 734 -32.99 2.85 34.78
N PHE A 735 -32.73 2.14 35.88
CA PHE A 735 -33.23 0.78 36.12
C PHE A 735 -34.75 0.72 36.19
N LEU A 736 -35.38 1.66 36.89
CA LEU A 736 -36.85 1.80 36.94
C LEU A 736 -37.43 2.14 35.57
N LEU A 737 -36.84 3.09 34.83
CA LEU A 737 -37.28 3.43 33.47
C LEU A 737 -37.13 2.27 32.49
N LEU A 738 -36.10 1.44 32.63
CA LEU A 738 -35.91 0.24 31.80
C LEU A 738 -36.96 -0.83 32.13
N ILE A 739 -37.21 -1.11 33.41
CA ILE A 739 -38.26 -2.06 33.84
C ILE A 739 -39.65 -1.56 33.44
N PHE A 740 -40.06 -0.37 33.85
CA PHE A 740 -41.40 0.15 33.59
C PHE A 740 -41.61 0.52 32.12
N GLY A 741 -40.59 1.06 31.44
CA GLY A 741 -40.64 1.33 30.00
C GLY A 741 -40.80 0.04 29.18
N GLY A 742 -40.04 -1.02 29.52
CA GLY A 742 -40.22 -2.34 28.91
C GLY A 742 -41.58 -2.95 29.22
N LEU A 743 -42.06 -2.85 30.46
CA LEU A 743 -43.36 -3.37 30.87
C LEU A 743 -44.51 -2.66 30.14
N PHE A 744 -44.49 -1.33 30.06
CA PHE A 744 -45.49 -0.56 29.30
C PHE A 744 -45.38 -0.79 27.79
N SER A 745 -44.17 -0.90 27.23
CA SER A 745 -43.94 -1.25 25.83
C SER A 745 -44.37 -2.69 25.48
N SER A 746 -44.54 -3.57 26.47
CA SER A 746 -45.13 -4.90 26.28
C SER A 746 -46.65 -4.95 26.51
N ALA A 747 -47.23 -3.89 27.09
CA ALA A 747 -48.64 -3.81 27.47
C ALA A 747 -49.48 -2.95 26.50
N ASP A 748 -48.88 -1.96 25.84
CA ASP A 748 -49.55 -1.07 24.89
C ASP A 748 -48.73 -0.87 23.60
N ALA A 749 -49.36 -1.14 22.45
CA ALA A 749 -48.70 -1.11 21.14
C ALA A 749 -48.46 0.31 20.59
N VAL A 750 -49.22 1.32 21.04
CA VAL A 750 -49.00 2.71 20.64
C VAL A 750 -47.80 3.28 21.41
N PHE A 751 -47.72 2.99 22.70
CA PHE A 751 -46.54 3.28 23.51
C PHE A 751 -45.30 2.53 23.02
N ALA A 752 -45.45 1.27 22.59
CA ALA A 752 -44.36 0.50 21.97
C ALA A 752 -43.79 1.21 20.73
N GLY A 753 -44.64 1.69 19.81
CA GLY A 753 -44.18 2.43 18.62
C GLY A 753 -43.43 3.73 18.96
N TYR A 754 -43.88 4.47 19.97
CA TYR A 754 -43.15 5.66 20.45
C TYR A 754 -41.84 5.31 21.15
N VAL A 755 -41.79 4.20 21.89
CA VAL A 755 -40.56 3.69 22.53
C VAL A 755 -39.57 3.19 21.47
N GLU A 756 -40.03 2.48 20.44
CA GLU A 756 -39.21 2.03 19.32
C GLU A 756 -38.62 3.23 18.57
N GLN A 757 -39.42 4.23 18.22
CA GLN A 757 -38.95 5.47 17.57
C GLN A 757 -38.02 6.32 18.45
N LEU A 758 -38.03 6.13 19.77
CA LEU A 758 -37.11 6.77 20.73
C LEU A 758 -35.84 5.95 20.99
N LEU A 759 -35.88 4.63 20.78
CA LEU A 759 -34.77 3.69 20.95
C LEU A 759 -34.01 3.39 19.65
N THR A 760 -34.60 3.58 18.47
CA THR A 760 -33.86 3.65 17.20
C THR A 760 -32.79 4.73 17.35
N THR A 761 -31.52 4.32 17.31
CA THR A 761 -30.39 5.16 17.74
C THR A 761 -30.37 6.49 16.97
N PRO A 762 -30.60 7.63 17.64
CA PRO A 762 -30.43 8.93 17.00
C PRO A 762 -28.99 9.06 16.50
N ALA A 763 -28.74 9.74 15.37
CA ALA A 763 -27.39 9.86 14.80
C ALA A 763 -26.34 10.43 15.78
N TRP A 764 -26.76 11.24 16.76
CA TRP A 764 -25.86 11.71 17.82
C TRP A 764 -25.42 10.61 18.80
N ALA A 765 -26.24 9.57 19.01
CA ALA A 765 -25.94 8.45 19.90
C ALA A 765 -24.80 7.57 19.39
N GLU A 766 -24.76 7.30 18.08
CA GLU A 766 -23.67 6.55 17.42
C GLU A 766 -22.31 7.25 17.59
N SER A 767 -22.31 8.58 17.64
CA SER A 767 -21.09 9.37 17.87
C SER A 767 -20.60 9.36 19.32
N ILE A 768 -21.42 9.00 20.32
CA ILE A 768 -21.06 9.10 21.75
C ILE A 768 -19.76 8.35 22.10
N PRO A 769 -19.51 7.10 21.66
CA PRO A 769 -18.27 6.40 21.97
C PRO A 769 -17.04 7.12 21.39
N GLY A 770 -17.14 7.67 20.18
CA GLY A 770 -16.08 8.48 19.55
C GLY A 770 -15.84 9.80 20.28
N ARG A 771 -16.92 10.50 20.66
CA ARG A 771 -16.87 11.75 21.45
C ARG A 771 -16.28 11.53 22.83
N LEU A 772 -16.63 10.43 23.51
CA LEU A 772 -16.06 10.03 24.79
C LEU A 772 -14.58 9.64 24.66
N PHE A 773 -14.20 8.92 23.60
CA PHE A 773 -12.80 8.59 23.32
C PHE A 773 -11.96 9.85 23.11
N VAL A 774 -12.42 10.80 22.28
CA VAL A 774 -11.74 12.09 22.06
C VAL A 774 -11.67 12.91 23.36
N PHE A 775 -12.74 12.96 24.16
CA PHE A 775 -12.72 13.60 25.48
C PHE A 775 -11.60 13.03 26.36
N VAL A 776 -11.52 11.70 26.49
CA VAL A 776 -10.51 11.03 27.34
C VAL A 776 -9.11 11.25 26.80
N VAL A 777 -8.89 11.11 25.48
CA VAL A 777 -7.58 11.27 24.85
C VAL A 777 -7.06 12.71 24.99
N VAL A 778 -7.90 13.73 24.78
CA VAL A 778 -7.48 15.14 24.88
C VAL A 778 -7.30 15.57 26.34
N ALA A 779 -8.18 15.14 27.25
CA ALA A 779 -8.03 15.41 28.69
C ALA A 779 -6.75 14.75 29.26
N ALA A 780 -6.48 13.49 28.89
CA ALA A 780 -5.25 12.79 29.27
C ALA A 780 -4.01 13.40 28.58
N GLY A 781 -4.14 13.85 27.33
CA GLY A 781 -3.08 14.55 26.59
C GLY A 781 -2.67 15.86 27.27
N LEU A 782 -3.62 16.70 27.68
CA LEU A 782 -3.32 17.91 28.46
C LEU A 782 -2.71 17.56 29.82
N ALA A 783 -3.22 16.54 30.52
CA ALA A 783 -2.66 16.11 31.80
C ALA A 783 -1.21 15.61 31.65
N ALA A 784 -0.89 14.88 30.58
CA ALA A 784 0.46 14.46 30.24
C ALA A 784 1.35 15.65 29.86
N LEU A 785 0.85 16.61 29.08
CA LEU A 785 1.57 17.82 28.67
C LEU A 785 1.94 18.69 29.90
N VAL A 786 1.00 18.89 30.82
CA VAL A 786 1.25 19.59 32.10
C VAL A 786 2.17 18.77 33.02
N LEU A 787 2.08 17.44 33.01
CA LEU A 787 3.03 16.59 33.75
C LEU A 787 4.46 16.73 33.21
N VAL A 788 4.67 16.82 31.89
CA VAL A 788 5.97 17.13 31.27
C VAL A 788 6.45 18.54 31.63
N ALA A 789 5.57 19.54 31.65
CA ALA A 789 5.93 20.90 32.07
C ALA A 789 6.41 20.96 33.54
N LEU A 790 5.82 20.14 34.41
CA LEU A 790 6.17 20.03 35.84
C LEU A 790 7.38 19.11 36.08
N ARG A 791 7.59 18.07 35.25
CA ARG A 791 8.76 17.19 35.22
C ARG A 791 9.54 17.37 33.90
N PRO A 792 10.29 18.48 33.73
CA PRO A 792 11.14 18.65 32.56
C PRO A 792 12.12 17.48 32.44
N VAL A 793 12.41 17.07 31.21
CA VAL A 793 13.33 15.96 30.93
C VAL A 793 14.70 16.30 31.50
N VAL A 794 15.08 15.64 32.60
CA VAL A 794 16.43 15.75 33.17
C VAL A 794 17.41 15.38 32.08
N ASP A 795 18.33 16.30 31.76
CA ASP A 795 19.36 16.08 30.74
C ASP A 795 20.12 14.79 31.10
N PRO A 796 19.97 13.70 30.31
CA PRO A 796 20.65 12.47 30.62
C PRO A 796 22.13 12.70 30.40
N VAL A 797 22.94 12.57 31.46
CA VAL A 797 24.40 12.69 31.39
C VAL A 797 24.89 11.79 30.27
N SER A 798 25.23 12.39 29.13
CA SER A 798 25.45 11.64 27.89
C SER A 798 26.61 10.67 28.13
N PRO A 799 26.41 9.34 28.03
CA PRO A 799 27.49 8.42 28.34
C PRO A 799 28.66 8.74 27.40
N SER A 800 29.84 8.92 27.97
CA SER A 800 31.00 9.43 27.25
C SER A 800 31.66 8.31 26.42
N PHE A 801 30.94 7.81 25.42
CA PHE A 801 31.35 6.80 24.42
C PHE A 801 32.57 7.22 23.56
N ARG A 802 33.24 8.32 23.92
CA ARG A 802 34.43 8.90 23.26
C ARG A 802 35.69 8.08 23.59
N THR A 803 35.86 6.97 22.89
CA THR A 803 37.07 6.15 22.94
C THR A 803 38.25 6.88 22.30
N GLN A 804 39.45 6.63 22.81
CA GLN A 804 40.69 7.03 22.11
C GLN A 804 40.94 6.00 21.01
N VAL A 805 40.70 6.41 19.76
CA VAL A 805 40.89 5.58 18.58
C VAL A 805 42.18 6.02 17.87
N SER A 806 43.01 5.06 17.46
CA SER A 806 44.23 5.35 16.71
C SER A 806 43.91 6.16 15.44
N PRO A 807 44.67 7.23 15.11
CA PRO A 807 44.45 8.02 13.90
C PRO A 807 44.31 7.19 12.63
N ALA A 808 45.14 6.15 12.45
CA ALA A 808 45.10 5.29 11.27
C ALA A 808 43.74 4.61 11.05
N LEU A 809 43.03 4.24 12.13
CA LEU A 809 41.76 3.49 12.04
C LEU A 809 40.57 4.35 11.61
N TRP A 810 40.67 5.69 11.67
CA TRP A 810 39.60 6.59 11.22
C TRP A 810 40.02 7.55 10.10
N VAL A 811 41.31 7.92 10.00
CA VAL A 811 41.82 8.74 8.89
C VAL A 811 41.79 7.91 7.61
N VAL A 812 42.47 6.75 7.55
CA VAL A 812 42.64 5.99 6.30
C VAL A 812 41.29 5.64 5.63
N PRO A 813 40.24 5.17 6.35
CA PRO A 813 38.94 4.93 5.73
C PRO A 813 38.22 6.19 5.25
N LEU A 814 38.35 7.33 5.95
CA LEU A 814 37.74 8.59 5.55
C LEU A 814 38.46 9.23 4.36
N SER A 815 39.80 9.24 4.36
CA SER A 815 40.58 9.75 3.23
C SER A 815 40.30 8.92 1.96
N ALA A 816 40.21 7.59 2.09
CA ALA A 816 39.83 6.71 0.98
C ALA A 816 38.38 6.98 0.48
N LEU A 817 37.43 7.19 1.39
CA LEU A 817 36.06 7.55 1.05
C LEU A 817 35.98 8.92 0.36
N ASN A 818 36.76 9.91 0.83
CA ASN A 818 36.87 11.23 0.23
C ASN A 818 37.49 11.17 -1.17
N ILE A 819 38.51 10.36 -1.40
CA ILE A 819 39.08 10.13 -2.75
C ILE A 819 38.03 9.50 -3.68
N LEU A 820 37.27 8.50 -3.20
CA LEU A 820 36.23 7.83 -3.97
C LEU A 820 35.09 8.81 -4.34
N PHE A 821 34.67 9.63 -3.38
CA PHE A 821 33.66 10.69 -3.60
C PHE A 821 34.20 11.79 -4.53
N ALA A 822 35.46 12.19 -4.42
CA ALA A 822 36.05 13.21 -5.28
C ALA A 822 36.18 12.71 -6.73
N LEU A 823 36.58 11.46 -6.94
CA LEU A 823 36.60 10.81 -8.26
C LEU A 823 35.19 10.75 -8.87
N PHE A 824 34.21 10.32 -8.08
CA PHE A 824 32.81 10.26 -8.52
C PHE A 824 32.24 11.63 -8.88
N VAL A 825 32.46 12.64 -8.03
CA VAL A 825 32.05 14.03 -8.28
C VAL A 825 32.76 14.62 -9.51
N THR A 826 34.04 14.32 -9.72
CA THR A 826 34.78 14.76 -10.92
C THR A 826 34.15 14.20 -12.18
N LEU A 827 33.77 12.91 -12.20
CA LEU A 827 33.06 12.29 -13.31
C LEU A 827 31.66 12.91 -13.50
N GLN A 828 30.92 13.19 -12.42
CA GLN A 828 29.61 13.86 -12.51
C GLN A 828 29.72 15.29 -13.08
N ILE A 829 30.71 16.08 -12.66
CA ILE A 829 30.96 17.44 -13.17
C ILE A 829 31.34 17.38 -14.66
N ALA A 830 32.25 16.47 -15.04
CA ALA A 830 32.65 16.30 -16.44
C ALA A 830 31.49 15.91 -17.36
N VAL A 831 30.49 15.17 -16.84
CA VAL A 831 29.24 14.87 -17.55
C VAL A 831 28.30 16.08 -17.58
N LEU A 832 28.09 16.74 -16.43
CA LEU A 832 27.16 17.86 -16.27
C LEU A 832 27.51 19.07 -17.16
N PHE A 833 28.80 19.34 -17.36
CA PHE A 833 29.29 20.40 -18.26
C PHE A 833 29.72 19.86 -19.64
N GLY A 834 29.51 18.58 -19.92
CA GLY A 834 29.99 17.90 -21.14
C GLY A 834 29.04 17.94 -22.34
N GLY A 835 27.79 18.39 -22.15
CA GLY A 835 26.73 18.43 -23.17
C GLY A 835 26.01 17.08 -23.34
N ASP A 836 24.68 17.09 -23.18
CA ASP A 836 23.85 15.89 -23.06
C ASP A 836 23.93 14.94 -24.27
N GLU A 837 24.13 15.49 -25.47
CA GLU A 837 24.35 14.71 -26.70
C GLU A 837 25.36 13.58 -26.52
N ARG A 838 26.45 13.81 -25.79
CA ARG A 838 27.56 12.86 -25.70
C ARG A 838 27.27 11.70 -24.74
N VAL A 839 26.34 11.86 -23.81
CA VAL A 839 25.85 10.77 -22.95
C VAL A 839 24.75 9.98 -23.66
N LEU A 840 23.81 10.67 -24.30
CA LEU A 840 22.69 10.03 -25.01
C LEU A 840 23.19 9.17 -26.17
N ARG A 841 24.06 9.71 -27.04
CA ARG A 841 24.64 8.99 -28.18
C ARG A 841 25.52 7.79 -27.78
N THR A 842 26.09 7.78 -26.58
CA THR A 842 27.00 6.71 -26.11
C THR A 842 26.33 5.67 -25.21
N SER A 843 25.22 6.00 -24.55
CA SER A 843 24.48 5.08 -23.67
C SER A 843 23.21 4.48 -24.29
N GLY A 844 22.64 5.12 -25.32
CA GLY A 844 21.38 4.68 -25.93
C GLY A 844 20.14 4.88 -25.05
N LEU A 845 20.28 5.50 -23.87
CA LEU A 845 19.19 5.77 -22.94
C LEU A 845 18.43 7.03 -23.35
N THR A 846 17.11 7.05 -23.10
CA THR A 846 16.35 8.30 -23.12
C THR A 846 16.70 9.18 -21.91
N TYR A 847 16.48 10.50 -22.01
CA TYR A 847 16.57 11.43 -20.87
C TYR A 847 15.82 10.92 -19.62
N ALA A 848 14.65 10.30 -19.83
CA ALA A 848 13.80 9.76 -18.77
C ALA A 848 14.42 8.58 -18.01
N GLU A 849 15.15 7.73 -18.72
CA GLU A 849 15.84 6.56 -18.14
C GLU A 849 17.13 7.00 -17.44
N TYR A 850 17.90 7.91 -18.05
CA TYR A 850 19.08 8.51 -17.43
C TYR A 850 18.75 9.23 -16.12
N ALA A 851 17.66 10.02 -16.09
CA ALA A 851 17.20 10.71 -14.89
C ALA A 851 16.76 9.74 -13.77
N ARG A 852 16.11 8.63 -14.12
CA ARG A 852 15.71 7.58 -13.15
C ARG A 852 16.88 6.73 -12.66
N GLN A 853 17.86 6.43 -13.50
CA GLN A 853 18.95 5.50 -13.18
C GLN A 853 19.97 6.12 -12.23
N GLY A 854 20.19 5.48 -11.08
CA GLY A 854 21.14 5.91 -10.06
C GLY A 854 20.62 6.99 -9.09
N PHE A 855 19.48 7.64 -9.39
CA PHE A 855 18.97 8.76 -8.59
C PHE A 855 18.78 8.41 -7.10
N PHE A 856 18.03 7.34 -6.80
CA PHE A 856 17.78 6.92 -5.42
C PHE A 856 19.06 6.48 -4.70
N GLN A 857 20.04 5.95 -5.43
CA GLN A 857 21.34 5.61 -4.90
C GLN A 857 22.12 6.86 -4.43
N LEU A 858 22.06 7.98 -5.17
CA LEU A 858 22.71 9.25 -4.75
C LEU A 858 22.13 9.79 -3.43
N VAL A 859 20.79 9.78 -3.32
CA VAL A 859 20.09 10.22 -2.10
C VAL A 859 20.39 9.28 -0.93
N PHE A 860 20.39 7.96 -1.15
CA PHE A 860 20.69 6.96 -0.13
C PHE A 860 22.15 7.02 0.36
N VAL A 861 23.11 7.20 -0.55
CA VAL A 861 24.52 7.45 -0.22
C VAL A 861 24.67 8.69 0.66
N SER A 862 23.92 9.75 0.36
CA SER A 862 23.94 10.98 1.17
C SER A 862 23.41 10.77 2.59
N VAL A 863 22.37 9.93 2.77
CA VAL A 863 21.88 9.52 4.11
C VAL A 863 22.92 8.65 4.85
N ILE A 864 23.63 7.76 4.15
CA ILE A 864 24.75 7.00 4.73
C ILE A 864 25.86 7.93 5.21
N VAL A 865 26.21 8.99 4.46
CA VAL A 865 27.21 9.97 4.89
C VAL A 865 26.78 10.69 6.19
N VAL A 866 25.51 11.08 6.34
CA VAL A 866 25.01 11.63 7.61
C VAL A 866 25.23 10.66 8.77
N ALA A 867 24.98 9.35 8.57
CA ALA A 867 25.24 8.33 9.57
C ALA A 867 26.74 8.17 9.89
N ILE A 868 27.62 8.18 8.87
CA ILE A 868 29.09 8.14 9.05
C ILE A 868 29.57 9.34 9.85
N VAL A 869 29.13 10.56 9.49
CA VAL A 869 29.48 11.79 10.22
C VAL A 869 28.99 11.74 11.66
N ALA A 870 27.76 11.26 11.91
CA ALA A 870 27.21 11.12 13.25
C ALA A 870 27.99 10.12 14.11
N VAL A 871 28.27 8.92 13.59
CA VAL A 871 29.03 7.88 14.30
C VAL A 871 30.46 8.33 14.58
N THR A 872 31.20 8.78 13.57
CA THR A 872 32.60 9.20 13.74
C THR A 872 32.71 10.39 14.70
N SER A 873 31.85 11.40 14.58
CA SER A 873 31.92 12.60 15.43
C SER A 873 31.50 12.38 16.88
N ALA A 874 30.80 11.28 17.17
CA ALA A 874 30.40 10.81 18.50
C ALA A 874 31.46 9.90 19.15
N VAL A 875 32.00 8.93 18.41
CA VAL A 875 32.94 7.91 18.92
C VAL A 875 34.37 8.44 19.04
N VAL A 876 34.89 9.15 18.05
CA VAL A 876 36.33 9.45 17.97
C VAL A 876 36.73 10.59 18.90
N ARG A 877 37.58 10.30 19.89
CA ARG A 877 38.24 11.29 20.76
C ARG A 877 39.60 11.70 20.20
N THR A 878 39.70 12.92 19.66
CA THR A 878 40.95 13.44 19.05
C THR A 878 41.70 14.45 19.93
N SER A 879 43.01 14.58 19.70
CA SER A 879 43.88 15.63 20.25
C SER A 879 43.66 16.98 19.55
N ASN A 880 44.31 18.07 20.00
CA ASN A 880 44.14 19.39 19.39
C ASN A 880 44.42 19.42 17.87
N ARG A 881 45.49 18.76 17.39
CA ARG A 881 45.75 18.61 15.95
C ARG A 881 44.75 17.66 15.28
N GLY A 882 44.40 16.56 15.94
CA GLY A 882 43.40 15.61 15.44
C GLY A 882 41.97 16.19 15.32
N ARG A 883 41.63 17.24 16.07
CA ARG A 883 40.35 17.98 15.91
C ARG A 883 40.27 18.69 14.56
N TRP A 884 41.37 19.26 14.09
CA TRP A 884 41.45 19.88 12.75
C TRP A 884 41.38 18.83 11.65
N LEU A 885 42.16 17.75 11.74
CA LEU A 885 42.10 16.65 10.76
C LEU A 885 40.71 16.02 10.65
N LEU A 886 40.05 15.75 11.78
CA LEU A 886 38.68 15.21 11.78
C LEU A 886 37.65 16.19 11.21
N ALA A 887 37.81 17.49 11.44
CA ALA A 887 36.95 18.52 10.87
C ALA A 887 37.18 18.69 9.35
N ALA A 888 38.42 18.54 8.88
CA ALA A 888 38.75 18.56 7.46
C ALA A 888 38.19 17.33 6.73
N GLU A 889 38.48 16.11 7.20
CA GLU A 889 38.00 14.86 6.58
C GLU A 889 36.46 14.81 6.49
N LEU A 890 35.76 15.10 7.60
CA LEU A 890 34.29 15.12 7.58
C LEU A 890 33.73 16.34 6.82
N GLY A 891 34.44 17.47 6.81
CA GLY A 891 34.05 18.66 6.06
C GLY A 891 34.11 18.46 4.55
N THR A 892 35.21 17.90 4.05
CA THR A 892 35.37 17.49 2.65
C THR A 892 34.30 16.50 2.24
N LEU A 893 34.00 15.50 3.08
CA LEU A 893 32.97 14.50 2.79
C LEU A 893 31.58 15.14 2.68
N CYS A 894 31.25 16.07 3.57
CA CYS A 894 30.01 16.84 3.51
C CYS A 894 29.95 17.73 2.25
N ALA A 895 31.03 18.42 1.90
CA ALA A 895 31.10 19.29 0.73
C ALA A 895 30.95 18.52 -0.59
N LEU A 896 31.63 17.37 -0.74
CA LEU A 896 31.47 16.48 -1.89
C LEU A 896 30.03 15.93 -1.97
N THR A 897 29.42 15.61 -0.82
CA THR A 897 28.02 15.18 -0.77
C THR A 897 27.04 16.31 -1.15
N MET A 898 27.39 17.58 -0.97
CA MET A 898 26.60 18.70 -1.51
C MET A 898 26.61 18.76 -3.04
N VAL A 899 27.73 18.48 -3.69
CA VAL A 899 27.78 18.40 -5.16
C VAL A 899 26.95 17.21 -5.66
N ILE A 900 27.00 16.06 -4.97
CA ILE A 900 26.16 14.89 -5.27
C ILE A 900 24.67 15.22 -5.14
N LEU A 901 24.27 15.95 -4.09
CA LEU A 901 22.87 16.33 -3.88
C LEU A 901 22.39 17.43 -4.84
N PHE A 902 23.27 18.34 -5.28
CA PHE A 902 22.98 19.26 -6.38
C PHE A 902 22.77 18.50 -7.71
N SER A 903 23.63 17.52 -8.01
CA SER A 903 23.47 16.65 -9.19
C SER A 903 22.19 15.81 -9.13
N ALA A 904 21.83 15.29 -7.95
CA ALA A 904 20.57 14.57 -7.74
C ALA A 904 19.35 15.49 -7.88
N TRP A 905 19.42 16.73 -7.37
CA TRP A 905 18.37 17.73 -7.57
C TRP A 905 18.17 18.05 -9.05
N HIS A 906 19.23 18.44 -9.77
CA HIS A 906 19.15 18.82 -11.19
C HIS A 906 18.60 17.68 -12.08
N ARG A 907 18.95 16.42 -11.78
CA ARG A 907 18.34 15.24 -12.43
C ARG A 907 16.84 15.08 -12.18
N MET A 908 16.35 15.50 -11.01
CA MET A 908 14.90 15.52 -10.72
C MET A 908 14.23 16.71 -11.42
N ASP A 909 14.88 17.87 -11.46
CA ASP A 909 14.41 19.09 -12.12
C ASP A 909 14.15 18.83 -13.62
N LEU A 910 15.13 18.30 -14.36
CA LEU A 910 14.98 17.87 -15.77
C LEU A 910 13.85 16.84 -15.96
N TYR A 911 13.62 15.98 -14.97
CA TYR A 911 12.54 14.98 -14.99
C TYR A 911 11.15 15.59 -14.69
N VAL A 912 11.11 16.71 -13.96
CA VAL A 912 9.92 17.53 -13.70
C VAL A 912 9.60 18.44 -14.89
N GLU A 913 10.59 18.97 -15.60
CA GLU A 913 10.36 19.67 -16.87
C GLU A 913 9.71 18.72 -17.89
N ALA A 914 10.29 17.53 -18.08
CA ALA A 914 9.80 16.54 -19.03
C ALA A 914 8.43 15.90 -18.67
N TYR A 915 8.14 15.65 -17.38
CA TYR A 915 6.95 14.88 -16.96
C TYR A 915 6.08 15.55 -15.87
N GLY A 916 6.43 16.74 -15.43
CA GLY A 916 5.65 17.58 -14.51
C GLY A 916 5.82 17.24 -13.03
N TRP A 917 5.17 18.04 -12.19
CA TRP A 917 5.09 17.73 -10.78
C TRP A 917 4.16 16.55 -10.53
N THR A 918 4.51 15.76 -9.52
CA THR A 918 3.62 14.82 -8.83
C THR A 918 3.91 14.94 -7.34
N ARG A 919 2.96 14.54 -6.48
CA ARG A 919 3.14 14.51 -5.01
C ARG A 919 4.47 13.85 -4.60
N LEU A 920 4.87 12.78 -5.30
CA LEU A 920 6.16 12.10 -5.07
C LEU A 920 7.36 12.95 -5.49
N ARG A 921 7.37 13.52 -6.71
CA ARG A 921 8.50 14.32 -7.22
C ARG A 921 8.76 15.54 -6.34
N ILE A 922 7.71 16.30 -6.01
CA ILE A 922 7.83 17.53 -5.21
C ILE A 922 8.25 17.23 -3.76
N SER A 923 7.75 16.14 -3.16
CA SER A 923 8.19 15.68 -1.83
C SER A 923 9.64 15.23 -1.82
N VAL A 924 10.11 14.57 -2.89
CA VAL A 924 11.50 14.15 -3.04
C VAL A 924 12.43 15.36 -3.21
N GLN A 925 12.02 16.39 -3.95
CA GLN A 925 12.77 17.65 -4.09
C GLN A 925 12.85 18.40 -2.76
N ALA A 926 11.75 18.49 -2.01
CA ALA A 926 11.75 19.03 -0.65
C ALA A 926 12.67 18.24 0.31
N ALA A 927 12.72 16.91 0.19
CA ALA A 927 13.64 16.07 0.96
C ALA A 927 15.12 16.30 0.59
N ILE A 928 15.44 16.55 -0.68
CA ILE A 928 16.80 16.93 -1.11
C ILE A 928 17.19 18.29 -0.50
N TYR A 929 16.32 19.30 -0.55
CA TYR A 929 16.59 20.59 0.10
C TYR A 929 16.76 20.46 1.62
N GLY A 930 15.90 19.67 2.29
CA GLY A 930 16.04 19.39 3.72
C GLY A 930 17.37 18.72 4.08
N LEU A 931 17.83 17.76 3.26
CA LEU A 931 19.12 17.11 3.42
C LEU A 931 20.29 18.06 3.10
N ALA A 932 20.15 18.94 2.11
CA ALA A 932 21.12 20.00 1.80
C ALA A 932 21.32 20.95 2.99
N ILE A 933 20.24 21.44 3.58
CA ILE A 933 20.31 22.32 4.75
C ILE A 933 20.89 21.56 5.97
N LEU A 934 20.58 20.27 6.15
CA LEU A 934 21.19 19.45 7.19
C LEU A 934 22.72 19.36 7.05
N PHE A 935 23.25 19.18 5.83
CA PHE A 935 24.69 19.18 5.58
C PHE A 935 25.34 20.56 5.83
N VAL A 936 24.67 21.66 5.46
CA VAL A 936 25.12 23.02 5.80
C VAL A 936 25.17 23.21 7.32
N LEU A 937 24.14 22.77 8.06
CA LEU A 937 24.12 22.82 9.52
C LEU A 937 25.23 21.96 10.16
N ILE A 938 25.54 20.80 9.59
CA ILE A 938 26.65 19.93 10.00
C ILE A 938 28.00 20.62 9.79
N LEU A 939 28.23 21.25 8.62
CA LEU A 939 29.43 22.01 8.32
C LEU A 939 29.62 23.19 9.28
N VAL A 940 28.57 23.98 9.51
CA VAL A 940 28.56 25.10 10.47
C VAL A 940 28.85 24.59 11.89
N ALA A 941 28.23 23.50 12.32
CA ALA A 941 28.51 22.90 13.64
C ALA A 941 29.94 22.35 13.76
N GLY A 942 30.52 21.86 12.67
CA GLY A 942 31.93 21.50 12.56
C GLY A 942 32.85 22.69 12.79
N ALA A 943 32.63 23.79 12.07
CA ALA A 943 33.38 25.04 12.22
C ALA A 943 33.24 25.65 13.63
N VAL A 944 32.03 25.65 14.21
CA VAL A 944 31.77 26.14 15.57
C VAL A 944 32.46 25.27 16.64
N ARG A 945 32.50 23.93 16.44
CA ARG A 945 33.26 22.99 17.28
C ARG A 945 34.77 23.19 17.16
N LEU A 946 35.25 23.67 16.01
CA LEU A 946 36.65 23.99 15.75
C LEU A 946 37.07 25.28 16.46
N ALA A 947 36.20 26.30 16.43
CA ALA A 947 36.29 27.54 17.22
C ALA A 947 36.05 27.35 18.74
N GLY A 948 36.12 26.12 19.25
CA GLY A 948 36.07 25.80 20.67
C GLY A 948 34.70 25.87 21.35
N ARG A 949 33.63 26.23 20.62
CA ARG A 949 32.26 26.34 21.17
C ARG A 949 31.53 24.99 21.12
N GLY A 950 30.59 24.80 22.04
CA GLY A 950 29.82 23.55 22.15
C GLY A 950 28.77 23.38 21.05
N SER A 951 28.74 22.23 20.38
CA SER A 951 27.78 21.90 19.31
C SER A 951 26.41 21.39 19.82
N GLY A 952 26.07 21.62 21.09
CA GLY A 952 24.82 21.13 21.72
C GLY A 952 23.54 21.80 21.23
N TRP A 953 23.66 22.84 20.39
CA TRP A 953 22.55 23.49 19.70
C TRP A 953 22.07 22.72 18.47
N LEU A 954 22.96 22.00 17.77
CA LEU A 954 22.70 21.43 16.44
C LEU A 954 21.41 20.59 16.37
N PRO A 955 21.12 19.63 17.28
CA PRO A 955 19.91 18.81 17.18
C PRO A 955 18.62 19.59 17.36
N ARG A 956 18.65 20.71 18.11
CA ARG A 956 17.49 21.61 18.24
C ARG A 956 17.26 22.39 16.95
N THR A 957 18.32 22.94 16.36
CA THR A 957 18.24 23.65 15.08
C THR A 957 17.82 22.72 13.94
N VAL A 958 18.33 21.49 13.86
CA VAL A 958 17.91 20.52 12.83
C VAL A 958 16.41 20.23 12.89
N VAL A 959 15.86 20.00 14.09
CA VAL A 959 14.40 19.75 14.24
C VAL A 959 13.57 21.02 14.01
N LEU A 960 14.04 22.19 14.44
CA LEU A 960 13.36 23.46 14.16
C LEU A 960 13.33 23.76 12.65
N VAL A 961 14.45 23.52 11.95
CA VAL A 961 14.58 23.69 10.50
C VAL A 961 13.77 22.66 9.73
N ALA A 962 13.67 21.40 10.20
CA ALA A 962 12.76 20.41 9.62
C ALA A 962 11.28 20.84 9.75
N GLY A 963 10.90 21.39 10.90
CA GLY A 963 9.56 21.97 11.12
C GLY A 963 9.27 23.18 10.22
N LEU A 964 10.23 24.11 10.12
CA LEU A 964 10.17 25.25 9.21
C LEU A 964 10.08 24.80 7.73
N GLY A 965 10.84 23.78 7.34
CA GLY A 965 10.81 23.20 6.00
C GLY A 965 9.47 22.57 5.65
N LEU A 966 8.88 21.83 6.59
CA LEU A 966 7.53 21.26 6.43
C LEU A 966 6.45 22.34 6.34
N PHE A 967 6.56 23.42 7.13
CA PHE A 967 5.63 24.55 7.06
C PHE A 967 5.80 25.35 5.74
N ALA A 968 7.03 25.57 5.29
CA ALA A 968 7.32 26.18 3.99
C ALA A 968 6.80 25.31 2.82
N PHE A 969 6.91 23.99 2.93
CA PHE A 969 6.35 23.04 1.96
C PHE A 969 4.82 23.12 1.90
N ALA A 970 4.13 23.32 3.03
CA ALA A 970 2.69 23.59 3.05
C ALA A 970 2.32 24.97 2.44
N LEU A 971 3.16 25.99 2.62
CA LEU A 971 2.99 27.29 1.95
C LEU A 971 3.12 27.18 0.42
N VAL A 972 4.08 26.40 -0.10
CA VAL A 972 4.34 26.17 -1.55
C VAL A 972 3.15 25.59 -2.32
N ASN A 973 2.19 24.95 -1.62
CA ASN A 973 0.95 24.40 -2.16
C ASN A 973 1.15 23.21 -3.13
N PRO A 974 1.62 22.04 -2.65
CA PRO A 974 2.13 20.98 -3.53
C PRO A 974 1.07 20.43 -4.50
N ASP A 975 -0.17 20.22 -4.05
CA ASP A 975 -1.24 19.69 -4.92
C ASP A 975 -1.66 20.69 -6.01
N TYR A 976 -1.61 22.01 -5.74
CA TYR A 976 -1.80 23.05 -6.77
C TYR A 976 -0.66 23.08 -7.80
N GLN A 977 0.61 22.98 -7.37
CA GLN A 977 1.75 22.93 -8.30
C GLN A 977 1.68 21.68 -9.21
N VAL A 978 1.19 20.56 -8.65
CA VAL A 978 0.85 19.35 -9.42
C VAL A 978 -0.22 19.67 -10.46
N ALA A 979 -1.38 20.20 -10.05
CA ALA A 979 -2.47 20.52 -10.96
C ALA A 979 -2.07 21.44 -12.12
N VAL A 980 -1.43 22.60 -11.82
CA VAL A 980 -0.98 23.56 -12.85
C VAL A 980 -0.11 22.88 -13.90
N SER A 981 0.94 22.17 -13.47
CA SER A 981 1.93 21.56 -14.39
C SER A 981 1.41 20.36 -15.18
N GLN A 982 0.20 19.87 -14.91
CA GLN A 982 -0.46 18.83 -15.71
C GLN A 982 -1.55 19.43 -16.61
N VAL A 983 -2.33 20.41 -16.12
CA VAL A 983 -3.38 21.09 -16.90
C VAL A 983 -2.80 21.87 -18.09
N GLU A 984 -1.59 22.39 -17.97
CA GLU A 984 -0.88 23.07 -19.07
C GLU A 984 -0.35 22.12 -20.18
N ARG A 985 -0.75 20.83 -20.19
CA ARG A 985 -0.27 19.83 -21.17
C ARG A 985 -1.38 19.17 -21.99
N GLN A 986 -1.02 18.82 -23.23
CA GLN A 986 -1.87 18.11 -24.21
C GLN A 986 -2.38 16.72 -23.76
N ARG A 987 -1.77 16.09 -22.75
CA ARG A 987 -2.15 14.75 -22.27
C ARG A 987 -2.12 14.67 -20.74
N MET A 988 -3.19 15.16 -20.13
CA MET A 988 -3.44 15.06 -18.69
C MET A 988 -3.73 13.61 -18.26
N ASP A 989 -3.32 13.26 -17.03
CA ASP A 989 -3.82 12.08 -16.32
C ASP A 989 -5.02 12.48 -15.47
N ALA A 990 -6.20 12.42 -16.08
CA ALA A 990 -7.47 12.74 -15.41
C ALA A 990 -7.85 11.73 -14.33
N SER A 991 -7.16 10.60 -14.18
CA SER A 991 -7.36 9.70 -13.03
C SER A 991 -6.58 10.21 -11.81
N TYR A 992 -5.31 10.58 -12.01
CA TYR A 992 -4.44 11.09 -10.94
C TYR A 992 -4.87 12.47 -10.42
N LEU A 993 -5.42 13.33 -11.28
CA LEU A 993 -5.87 14.67 -10.89
C LEU A 993 -7.15 14.69 -10.04
N ARG A 994 -7.94 13.61 -10.02
CA ARG A 994 -9.13 13.48 -9.15
C ARG A 994 -8.78 13.31 -7.67
N ASP A 995 -7.61 12.75 -7.37
CA ASP A 995 -7.16 12.49 -5.99
C ASP A 995 -6.57 13.73 -5.27
N LEU A 996 -6.61 14.92 -5.88
CA LEU A 996 -6.01 16.15 -5.34
C LEU A 996 -6.92 16.86 -4.33
N GLY A 997 -6.33 17.52 -3.33
CA GLY A 997 -7.08 18.33 -2.36
C GLY A 997 -7.70 19.60 -2.96
N ALA A 998 -8.69 20.18 -2.28
CA ALA A 998 -9.44 21.35 -2.74
C ALA A 998 -8.59 22.56 -3.19
N GLU A 999 -7.37 22.72 -2.67
CA GLU A 999 -6.39 23.72 -3.14
C GLU A 999 -6.03 23.62 -4.63
N ALA A 1000 -6.30 22.49 -5.29
CA ALA A 1000 -6.08 22.31 -6.72
C ALA A 1000 -7.18 22.95 -7.60
N ALA A 1001 -8.38 23.22 -7.06
CA ALA A 1001 -9.53 23.66 -7.86
C ALA A 1001 -9.26 24.90 -8.76
N PRO A 1002 -8.55 25.96 -8.32
CA PRO A 1002 -8.24 27.12 -9.18
C PRO A 1002 -7.25 26.85 -10.33
N ALA A 1003 -6.61 25.68 -10.35
CA ALA A 1003 -5.79 25.20 -11.46
C ALA A 1003 -6.60 24.24 -12.36
N LEU A 1004 -7.39 23.34 -11.77
CA LEU A 1004 -8.26 22.40 -12.49
C LEU A 1004 -9.37 23.12 -13.29
N ASP A 1005 -9.85 24.26 -12.79
CA ASP A 1005 -10.78 25.17 -13.50
C ASP A 1005 -10.23 25.79 -14.80
N ARG A 1006 -8.93 25.61 -15.10
CA ARG A 1006 -8.32 25.98 -16.39
C ARG A 1006 -8.35 24.85 -17.44
N ALA A 1007 -8.77 23.64 -17.06
CA ALA A 1007 -8.90 22.54 -18.00
C ALA A 1007 -10.04 22.78 -19.01
N PRO A 1008 -10.00 22.17 -20.20
CA PRO A 1008 -11.14 22.17 -21.11
C PRO A 1008 -12.30 21.33 -20.55
N GLU A 1009 -13.53 21.64 -20.94
CA GLU A 1009 -14.66 20.74 -20.71
C GLU A 1009 -14.58 19.51 -21.65
N PRO A 1010 -15.10 18.33 -21.26
CA PRO A 1010 -15.78 18.02 -19.98
C PRO A 1010 -14.81 17.72 -18.81
N GLN A 1011 -13.50 17.78 -19.03
CA GLN A 1011 -12.50 17.39 -18.03
C GLN A 1011 -12.53 18.32 -16.81
N ARG A 1012 -12.69 19.64 -17.01
CA ARG A 1012 -12.89 20.62 -15.94
C ARG A 1012 -14.03 20.22 -15.00
N SER A 1013 -15.24 20.02 -15.51
CA SER A 1013 -16.39 19.67 -14.67
C SER A 1013 -16.25 18.29 -14.02
N CYS A 1014 -15.66 17.32 -14.72
CA CYS A 1014 -15.33 16.01 -14.14
C CYS A 1014 -14.36 16.12 -12.95
N LEU A 1015 -13.27 16.88 -13.10
CA LEU A 1015 -12.22 17.04 -12.09
C LEU A 1015 -12.73 17.83 -10.87
N LEU A 1016 -13.47 18.92 -11.09
CA LEU A 1016 -14.03 19.72 -10.00
C LEU A 1016 -15.10 18.95 -9.19
N ARG A 1017 -15.91 18.08 -9.82
CA ARG A 1017 -16.82 17.17 -9.11
C ARG A 1017 -16.08 16.17 -8.22
N ALA A 1018 -14.95 15.62 -8.69
CA ALA A 1018 -14.20 14.60 -7.95
C ALA A 1018 -13.45 15.11 -6.72
N VAL A 1019 -13.09 16.41 -6.69
CA VAL A 1019 -12.33 17.07 -5.61
C VAL A 1019 -13.19 17.31 -4.34
N GLY A 1020 -14.36 16.66 -4.23
CA GLY A 1020 -15.02 16.41 -2.94
C GLY A 1020 -15.73 17.61 -2.30
N VAL A 1021 -16.06 18.64 -3.09
CA VAL A 1021 -16.86 19.77 -2.60
C VAL A 1021 -18.30 19.32 -2.37
N SER A 1022 -18.65 19.08 -1.10
CA SER A 1022 -20.02 18.79 -0.68
C SER A 1022 -20.94 19.98 -0.96
N GLU A 1023 -22.09 19.72 -1.58
CA GLU A 1023 -23.16 20.69 -1.81
C GLU A 1023 -23.93 20.95 -0.51
N GLY A 1024 -23.30 21.66 0.43
CA GLY A 1024 -23.92 22.00 1.71
C GLY A 1024 -23.18 23.09 2.49
N PRO A 1025 -23.84 23.76 3.45
CA PRO A 1025 -23.19 24.75 4.31
C PRO A 1025 -22.15 24.07 5.21
N HIS A 1026 -20.88 24.40 4.99
CA HIS A 1026 -19.76 23.83 5.75
C HIS A 1026 -19.89 24.09 7.26
N ASP A 1027 -19.89 23.02 8.05
CA ASP A 1027 -19.78 23.09 9.51
C ASP A 1027 -18.48 23.80 9.91
N TRP A 1028 -18.55 24.70 10.89
CA TRP A 1028 -17.38 25.43 11.43
C TRP A 1028 -16.27 24.50 11.91
N ARG A 1029 -16.61 23.25 12.28
CA ARG A 1029 -15.66 22.23 12.71
C ARG A 1029 -14.74 21.78 11.57
N SER A 1030 -15.31 21.52 10.39
CA SER A 1030 -14.60 21.10 9.17
C SER A 1030 -14.23 22.26 8.23
N TRP A 1031 -14.60 23.51 8.57
CA TRP A 1031 -14.29 24.67 7.74
C TRP A 1031 -12.79 24.79 7.44
N ASN A 1032 -12.47 25.04 6.18
CA ASN A 1032 -11.12 25.14 5.64
C ASN A 1032 -11.11 26.07 4.42
N LEU A 1033 -10.15 26.99 4.36
CA LEU A 1033 -10.04 28.01 3.30
C LEU A 1033 -9.97 27.41 1.88
N ALA A 1034 -9.35 26.23 1.71
CA ALA A 1034 -9.24 25.56 0.43
C ALA A 1034 -10.61 25.02 -0.04
N ARG A 1035 -11.36 24.35 0.85
CA ARG A 1035 -12.71 23.86 0.54
C ARG A 1035 -13.70 25.00 0.29
N SER A 1036 -13.66 26.08 1.07
CA SER A 1036 -14.56 27.23 0.84
C SER A 1036 -14.26 27.91 -0.50
N GLY A 1037 -12.98 28.15 -0.83
CA GLY A 1037 -12.59 28.73 -2.13
C GLY A 1037 -12.97 27.85 -3.32
N ALA A 1038 -12.86 26.51 -3.20
CA ALA A 1038 -13.35 25.59 -4.22
C ALA A 1038 -14.89 25.61 -4.36
N THR A 1039 -15.62 25.76 -3.25
CA THR A 1039 -17.09 25.90 -3.25
C THR A 1039 -17.53 27.19 -3.95
N GLU A 1040 -16.89 28.32 -3.63
CA GLU A 1040 -17.15 29.62 -4.25
C GLU A 1040 -16.85 29.59 -5.76
N LEU A 1041 -15.75 28.95 -6.17
CA LEU A 1041 -15.35 28.80 -7.57
C LEU A 1041 -16.37 27.98 -8.39
N ILE A 1042 -16.86 26.87 -7.81
CA ILE A 1042 -17.90 26.03 -8.42
C ILE A 1042 -19.23 26.79 -8.51
N ALA A 1043 -19.66 27.44 -7.42
CA ALA A 1043 -20.91 28.22 -7.40
C ALA A 1043 -20.90 29.41 -8.37
N ALA A 1044 -19.74 30.05 -8.60
CA ALA A 1044 -19.61 31.21 -9.48
C ALA A 1044 -19.58 30.87 -10.98
N LYS A 1045 -19.25 29.64 -11.36
CA LYS A 1045 -19.06 29.22 -12.76
C LYS A 1045 -19.95 28.07 -13.22
N GLY A 1046 -20.51 27.31 -12.29
CA GLY A 1046 -21.23 26.07 -12.57
C GLY A 1046 -20.32 24.92 -13.01
N LEU A 1047 -20.97 23.76 -13.08
CA LEU A 1047 -20.44 22.50 -13.59
C LEU A 1047 -21.35 22.06 -14.74
N VAL A 1048 -20.77 21.53 -15.81
CA VAL A 1048 -21.49 20.96 -16.94
C VAL A 1048 -21.70 19.47 -16.68
N ASP A 1049 -22.93 18.98 -16.87
CA ASP A 1049 -23.21 17.55 -16.83
C ASP A 1049 -22.69 16.85 -18.08
N GLY A 1050 -22.10 15.68 -17.88
CA GLY A 1050 -21.42 14.93 -18.94
C GLY A 1050 -20.47 13.86 -18.39
N PRO A 1051 -20.12 12.87 -19.24
CA PRO A 1051 -19.30 11.73 -18.85
C PRO A 1051 -17.87 12.13 -18.49
N CYS A 1052 -17.37 11.58 -17.39
CA CYS A 1052 -15.95 11.60 -17.05
C CYS A 1052 -15.19 10.61 -17.95
N PRO A 1053 -14.13 11.04 -18.67
CA PRO A 1053 -13.17 10.14 -19.32
C PRO A 1053 -12.16 9.54 -18.32
#